data_AF-A0AAV7JTB8-F1
#
_entry.id   AF-A0AAV7JTB8-F1
#
_cell.length_a   1.000
_cell.length_b   1.000
_cell.length_c   1.000
_cell.angle_alpha   90.00
_cell.angle_beta   90.00
_cell.angle_gamma   90.00
#
_symmetry.space_group_name_H-M   'P 1'
#
loop_
_entity.id
_entity.type
_entity.pdbx_description
1 polymer ?
#
loop_
_entity_poly.entity_id
_entity_poly.type
_entity_poly.pdbx_seq_one_letter_code
_entity_poly.pdbx_strand_id
1 'polypeptide(L)'
;MSATTAPVTVTGMSTHTQQVPTKETGATRTSRKRDKTHSAANGHNLETETNQTESSEAKKAKTVTPPSPIATKPSIHDIFKTLEYGPAPEASNVVEAWLDDHKRSFGHFINGKWFMPEGKRNSYESRNSVNGSRLAATIQGTTEDVDLAVESAKTAYTSWSILPPHVRARHLYSIARHMQKHARLISVLESMDNGKPIRESRDSDIPLVIRHLYHHSGWAQLMDTELSGWKSVGVVAGIVPWNFPLMLLSWKVCPALAMGNTIIIKPATYTRLTALLFAEICAEAGLPPGVFNVVTGNGAFGQELACHPDVDKVAFTGSTSVGQILRQETAGTGKKLSLELGGKSPVLVFDTADVDSAVEGIVDAIWFNQGQVCSAGSRLLLQESIAERMVLKLKDRMSHLRLGDSLDKGIDMGAIVDPAQRRSVETYVERARQEGADVYQACASIPSKGCFYPPTLITNVQPVSKVVQEEIFGPVLTVLTFRTTKEGIALANNSVFGLASSVWTENISLAMEVAISLKAGTCWINCHNKFDSAAGFGGYRESGFGRDGGKEGLYEYIRPAWQNRIQPVIDEAKYASFGTSIAPRPLNPSQLTHGYPITSTINTQEVPSIDRTYKMYIGGAQKRPDAPYSRPVISAKGQVIAQVGEGNRKDIRDSVEAAFRAFPGWGKRAAHNRAQIVYYLAENLEVRRMEFGQRISDMTGDSLEEALEEVDCSIRRLFHWGAYADKYGGGVQETTLYGATVKIHEPVGVIGIACPTERPLLGFVSLFAPAVIRGNTIVIIPSERYPLSANDLYQVFDTSDIPGGVVNIVTGSQEHLTKYLVEHQNVESMWYFGSAEGSKFVEFSSVNNVKRTWVNYGVSRDWISSEQGEGEEFLIHSTEVKNIWIPMGDIFAN
;
A
#
# COMPACT_ATOMS: atom_id res chain seq x y z
N MET A 1 -12.82 38.26 44.86
CA MET A 1 -12.01 39.40 45.35
C MET A 1 -11.48 40.14 44.12
N SER A 2 -11.88 41.42 44.00
CA SER A 2 -11.31 42.55 43.21
C SER A 2 -10.42 42.26 41.99
N ALA A 3 -10.86 42.55 40.76
CA ALA A 3 -10.81 43.87 40.05
C ALA A 3 -9.43 44.10 39.42
N THR A 4 -9.27 44.39 38.11
CA THR A 4 -9.75 45.58 37.34
C THR A 4 -9.64 45.27 35.81
N THR A 5 -10.64 45.47 34.93
CA THR A 5 -11.12 46.71 34.25
C THR A 5 -10.02 47.61 33.67
N ALA A 6 -9.99 48.12 32.43
CA ALA A 6 -10.90 48.15 31.27
C ALA A 6 -10.14 48.91 30.09
N PRO A 7 -10.75 49.59 29.08
CA PRO A 7 -10.65 49.26 27.63
C PRO A 7 -10.45 50.47 26.65
N VAL A 8 -10.84 50.30 25.36
CA VAL A 8 -11.29 51.30 24.33
C VAL A 8 -10.15 52.00 23.52
N THR A 9 -10.19 52.37 22.23
CA THR A 9 -11.21 52.54 21.17
C THR A 9 -10.59 52.68 19.76
N VAL A 10 -11.46 52.50 18.77
CA VAL A 10 -11.42 52.77 17.31
C VAL A 10 -11.26 54.26 16.93
N THR A 11 -10.67 54.55 15.75
CA THR A 11 -11.01 55.57 14.69
C THR A 11 -9.74 55.82 13.84
N GLY A 12 -9.70 56.09 12.52
CA GLY A 12 -10.65 56.34 11.43
C GLY A 12 -9.97 57.24 10.37
N MET A 13 -10.19 56.98 9.06
CA MET A 13 -10.04 57.90 7.90
C MET A 13 -8.61 58.42 7.54
N SER A 14 -8.19 58.84 6.33
CA SER A 14 -8.70 58.92 4.95
C SER A 14 -7.55 59.30 3.99
N THR A 15 -7.78 59.04 2.70
CA THR A 15 -7.16 59.48 1.43
C THR A 15 -6.46 60.86 1.31
N HIS A 16 -5.37 60.95 0.52
CA HIS A 16 -5.09 61.89 -0.60
C HIS A 16 -3.63 61.72 -1.13
N THR A 17 -3.34 61.35 -2.38
CA THR A 17 -3.19 62.14 -3.65
C THR A 17 -2.14 63.29 -3.65
N GLN A 18 -1.10 63.16 -4.51
CA GLN A 18 -0.35 64.18 -5.32
C GLN A 18 1.09 63.66 -5.59
N GLN A 19 1.50 63.24 -6.79
CA GLN A 19 1.90 63.95 -8.04
C GLN A 19 3.08 64.96 -7.98
N VAL A 20 4.23 64.54 -8.60
CA VAL A 20 5.08 65.24 -9.64
C VAL A 20 5.99 66.40 -9.11
N PRO A 21 7.20 66.79 -9.67
CA PRO A 21 7.71 66.70 -11.08
C PRO A 21 9.22 66.37 -11.41
N THR A 22 9.39 65.84 -12.64
CA THR A 22 10.30 66.15 -13.80
C THR A 22 11.81 66.45 -13.70
N LYS A 23 12.63 65.80 -14.58
CA LYS A 23 13.22 66.32 -15.86
C LYS A 23 14.14 65.25 -16.51
N GLU A 24 13.85 64.74 -17.72
CA GLU A 24 14.37 65.13 -19.07
C GLU A 24 15.90 65.02 -19.20
N THR A 25 16.48 64.31 -20.18
CA THR A 25 16.45 64.48 -21.66
C THR A 25 16.73 63.15 -22.39
N GLY A 26 16.00 62.73 -23.44
CA GLY A 26 16.22 63.07 -24.88
C GLY A 26 17.21 62.08 -25.54
N ALA A 27 17.02 61.44 -26.70
CA ALA A 27 16.11 61.69 -27.82
C ALA A 27 16.04 60.47 -28.79
N THR A 28 14.84 60.24 -29.36
CA THR A 28 14.46 59.96 -30.80
C THR A 28 15.31 59.03 -31.69
N ARG A 29 14.77 58.24 -32.66
CA ARG A 29 13.55 58.38 -33.49
C ARG A 29 13.25 57.07 -34.28
N THR A 30 11.97 56.66 -34.27
CA THR A 30 11.06 56.23 -35.39
C THR A 30 11.47 55.16 -36.41
N SER A 31 10.76 54.02 -36.59
CA SER A 31 9.37 53.79 -37.10
C SER A 31 9.23 54.10 -38.62
N ARG A 32 8.54 53.35 -39.51
CA ARG A 32 7.22 52.69 -39.42
C ARG A 32 6.86 52.00 -40.78
N LYS A 33 5.95 51.00 -40.71
CA LYS A 33 4.85 50.60 -41.65
C LYS A 33 5.18 50.11 -43.08
N ARG A 34 4.77 48.90 -43.49
CA ARG A 34 3.42 48.41 -43.97
C ARG A 34 2.88 49.18 -45.19
N ASP A 35 2.71 48.50 -46.33
CA ASP A 35 1.37 48.13 -46.85
C ASP A 35 1.40 47.21 -48.09
N LYS A 36 0.25 46.56 -48.30
CA LYS A 36 -0.18 45.59 -49.33
C LYS A 36 -0.30 46.21 -50.74
N THR A 37 -0.30 45.40 -51.81
CA THR A 37 -1.45 45.18 -52.75
C THR A 37 -1.13 44.25 -53.95
N HIS A 38 -2.22 43.68 -54.51
CA HIS A 38 -2.44 42.71 -55.60
C HIS A 38 -1.92 43.04 -57.02
N SER A 39 -1.77 41.98 -57.85
CA SER A 39 -2.19 41.84 -59.27
C SER A 39 -1.58 40.52 -59.82
N ALA A 40 -2.28 39.42 -60.12
CA ALA A 40 -3.22 39.11 -61.21
C ALA A 40 -2.62 38.96 -62.64
N ALA A 41 -2.86 37.76 -63.20
CA ALA A 41 -3.22 37.40 -64.59
C ALA A 41 -2.16 37.01 -65.65
N ASN A 42 -2.34 35.75 -66.10
CA ASN A 42 -2.47 35.23 -67.48
C ASN A 42 -1.32 35.30 -68.51
N GLY A 43 -1.16 34.17 -69.23
CA GLY A 43 -1.04 34.23 -70.70
C GLY A 43 -0.15 33.20 -71.39
N HIS A 44 -0.76 32.06 -71.76
CA HIS A 44 -0.63 31.30 -73.02
C HIS A 44 0.71 30.88 -73.67
N ASN A 45 0.73 29.57 -73.97
CA ASN A 45 1.44 28.84 -75.02
C ASN A 45 1.55 29.56 -76.37
N LEU A 46 2.63 29.26 -77.10
CA LEU A 46 2.58 28.98 -78.54
C LEU A 46 3.78 28.12 -78.95
N GLU A 47 3.45 26.99 -79.58
CA GLU A 47 4.33 26.09 -80.33
C GLU A 47 4.86 26.80 -81.60
N THR A 48 6.03 26.37 -82.10
CA THR A 48 6.23 26.18 -83.55
C THR A 48 7.35 25.18 -83.79
N GLU A 49 7.00 24.15 -84.56
CA GLU A 49 7.83 23.13 -85.19
C GLU A 49 8.76 23.73 -86.27
N THR A 50 9.89 23.08 -86.57
CA THR A 50 10.11 22.27 -87.81
C THR A 50 11.58 22.13 -88.23
N ASN A 51 11.86 20.93 -88.76
CA ASN A 51 12.80 20.55 -89.82
C ASN A 51 14.27 20.17 -89.52
N GLN A 52 14.46 18.85 -89.39
CA GLN A 52 15.11 17.93 -90.33
C GLN A 52 16.34 18.38 -91.15
N THR A 53 17.43 17.59 -91.03
CA THR A 53 18.22 16.98 -92.12
C THR A 53 19.05 15.83 -91.51
N GLU A 54 18.82 14.57 -91.94
CA GLU A 54 19.74 13.71 -92.75
C GLU A 54 21.12 13.47 -92.09
N SER A 55 21.72 12.28 -92.00
CA SER A 55 21.69 11.07 -92.84
C SER A 55 22.32 9.87 -92.10
N SER A 56 22.03 8.69 -92.62
CA SER A 56 22.43 7.32 -92.25
C SER A 56 23.93 7.05 -92.01
N GLU A 57 24.24 6.13 -91.10
CA GLU A 57 25.13 4.98 -91.37
C GLU A 57 25.01 3.87 -90.30
N ALA A 58 24.81 2.64 -90.77
CA ALA A 58 24.67 1.44 -89.95
C ALA A 58 26.02 0.75 -89.69
N LYS A 59 26.34 0.43 -88.43
CA LYS A 59 27.34 -0.59 -88.08
C LYS A 59 26.87 -1.47 -86.93
N LYS A 60 26.88 -2.78 -87.20
CA LYS A 60 26.63 -3.91 -86.28
C LYS A 60 27.48 -3.83 -85.01
N ALA A 61 26.88 -4.04 -83.84
CA ALA A 61 27.57 -4.56 -82.67
C ALA A 61 26.64 -5.29 -81.69
N LYS A 62 26.98 -6.56 -81.46
CA LYS A 62 26.94 -7.33 -80.19
C LYS A 62 25.70 -7.21 -79.28
N THR A 63 25.12 -8.38 -79.03
CA THR A 63 24.23 -8.69 -77.90
C THR A 63 24.79 -8.13 -76.58
N VAL A 64 24.06 -7.18 -75.99
CA VAL A 64 24.30 -6.64 -74.64
C VAL A 64 23.06 -6.95 -73.80
N THR A 65 23.27 -7.70 -72.73
CA THR A 65 22.32 -7.92 -71.62
C THR A 65 21.85 -6.57 -71.07
N PRO A 66 20.56 -6.36 -70.73
CA PRO A 66 20.11 -5.05 -70.26
C PRO A 66 20.87 -4.67 -68.98
N PRO A 67 21.32 -3.42 -68.82
CA PRO A 67 21.85 -2.96 -67.56
C PRO A 67 20.73 -3.00 -66.52
N SER A 68 21.05 -3.50 -65.32
CA SER A 68 20.22 -3.35 -64.13
C SER A 68 19.76 -1.88 -64.02
N PRO A 69 18.50 -1.62 -63.60
CA PRO A 69 18.00 -0.26 -63.51
C PRO A 69 18.94 0.56 -62.63
N ILE A 70 19.47 1.64 -63.20
CA ILE A 70 20.24 2.65 -62.48
C ILE A 70 19.34 3.12 -61.34
N ALA A 71 19.75 2.84 -60.10
CA ALA A 71 19.03 3.26 -58.91
C ALA A 71 18.84 4.78 -58.98
N THR A 72 17.61 5.20 -59.25
CA THR A 72 17.19 6.60 -59.14
C THR A 72 17.53 7.05 -57.73
N LYS A 73 18.35 8.11 -57.61
CA LYS A 73 18.62 8.74 -56.31
C LYS A 73 17.27 8.98 -55.62
N PRO A 74 17.10 8.53 -54.36
CA PRO A 74 15.84 8.69 -53.65
C PRO A 74 15.47 10.18 -53.66
N SER A 75 14.20 10.49 -53.94
CA SER A 75 13.74 11.88 -53.88
C SER A 75 13.90 12.40 -52.44
N ILE A 76 13.94 13.72 -52.25
CA ILE A 76 14.00 14.29 -50.90
C ILE A 76 12.85 13.74 -50.04
N HIS A 77 11.67 13.56 -50.61
CA HIS A 77 10.52 12.92 -49.96
C HIS A 77 10.78 11.46 -49.58
N ASP A 78 11.42 10.68 -50.45
CA ASP A 78 11.78 9.29 -50.14
C ASP A 78 12.84 9.24 -49.05
N ILE A 79 13.85 10.13 -49.09
CA ILE A 79 14.84 10.26 -48.02
C ILE A 79 14.17 10.60 -46.69
N PHE A 80 13.21 11.53 -46.65
CA PHE A 80 12.47 11.84 -45.41
C PHE A 80 11.57 10.68 -44.93
N LYS A 81 11.07 9.83 -45.85
CA LYS A 81 10.29 8.64 -45.51
C LYS A 81 11.14 7.43 -45.11
N THR A 82 12.37 7.33 -45.62
CA THR A 82 13.31 6.23 -45.35
C THR A 82 14.45 6.64 -44.43
N LEU A 83 14.40 7.84 -43.84
CA LEU A 83 15.42 8.32 -42.91
C LEU A 83 15.35 7.45 -41.65
N GLU A 84 16.29 6.51 -41.53
CA GLU A 84 16.49 5.82 -40.26
C GLU A 84 17.13 6.80 -39.28
N TYR A 85 16.44 7.08 -38.18
CA TYR A 85 17.05 7.79 -37.06
C TYR A 85 18.18 6.91 -36.50
N GLY A 86 19.41 7.44 -36.51
CA GLY A 86 20.52 6.77 -35.85
C GLY A 86 20.27 6.65 -34.33
N PRO A 87 20.77 5.59 -33.68
CA PRO A 87 20.61 5.40 -32.24
C PRO A 87 21.24 6.57 -31.48
N ALA A 88 20.63 6.95 -30.35
CA ALA A 88 21.12 8.03 -29.50
C ALA A 88 21.43 7.53 -28.07
N PRO A 89 22.41 6.61 -27.91
CA PRO A 89 22.71 6.01 -26.62
C PRO A 89 23.28 7.04 -25.64
N GLU A 90 22.88 6.93 -24.37
CA GLU A 90 23.58 7.58 -23.26
C GLU A 90 24.95 6.94 -23.04
N ALA A 91 25.94 7.76 -22.67
CA ALA A 91 27.30 7.29 -22.43
C ALA A 91 27.39 6.54 -21.09
N SER A 92 27.93 5.31 -21.12
CA SER A 92 28.14 4.47 -19.92
C SER A 92 29.51 4.65 -19.25
N ASN A 93 30.41 5.45 -19.82
CA ASN A 93 31.81 5.56 -19.39
C ASN A 93 31.99 5.90 -17.89
N VAL A 94 31.11 6.73 -17.32
CA VAL A 94 31.18 7.06 -15.88
C VAL A 94 30.75 5.88 -15.00
N VAL A 95 29.77 5.09 -15.46
CA VAL A 95 29.38 3.84 -14.79
C VAL A 95 30.52 2.82 -14.88
N GLU A 96 31.10 2.63 -16.06
CA GLU A 96 32.20 1.69 -16.24
C GLU A 96 33.41 2.06 -15.35
N ALA A 97 33.77 3.34 -15.27
CA ALA A 97 34.82 3.81 -14.38
C ALA A 97 34.49 3.52 -12.90
N TRP A 98 33.28 3.81 -12.44
CA TRP A 98 32.87 3.51 -11.07
C TRP A 98 32.89 2.00 -10.76
N LEU A 99 32.48 1.17 -11.72
CA LEU A 99 32.56 -0.29 -11.61
C LEU A 99 34.02 -0.75 -11.55
N ASP A 100 34.91 -0.19 -12.36
CA ASP A 100 36.33 -0.53 -12.41
C ASP A 100 37.10 -0.07 -11.15
N ASP A 101 36.77 1.09 -10.60
CA ASP A 101 37.32 1.59 -9.31
C ASP A 101 37.01 0.60 -8.17
N HIS A 102 35.86 -0.07 -8.24
CA HIS A 102 35.46 -1.15 -7.32
C HIS A 102 35.89 -2.55 -7.79
N LYS A 103 36.78 -2.64 -8.80
CA LYS A 103 37.26 -3.90 -9.39
C LYS A 103 36.13 -4.83 -9.83
N ARG A 104 34.95 -4.27 -10.12
CA ARG A 104 33.71 -4.99 -10.46
C ARG A 104 33.35 -6.09 -9.45
N SER A 105 33.68 -5.87 -8.19
CA SER A 105 33.50 -6.86 -7.11
C SER A 105 33.15 -6.15 -5.80
N PHE A 106 31.88 -6.23 -5.40
CA PHE A 106 31.37 -5.53 -4.23
C PHE A 106 31.14 -6.47 -3.03
N GLY A 107 31.48 -5.94 -1.86
CA GLY A 107 31.12 -6.52 -0.57
C GLY A 107 29.79 -5.94 -0.07
N HIS A 108 29.63 -5.89 1.25
CA HIS A 108 28.55 -5.15 1.90
C HIS A 108 28.96 -3.69 2.13
N PHE A 109 27.99 -2.84 2.46
CA PHE A 109 28.24 -1.49 2.96
C PHE A 109 27.72 -1.40 4.39
N ILE A 110 28.62 -1.49 5.37
CA ILE A 110 28.28 -1.57 6.80
C ILE A 110 29.07 -0.50 7.54
N ASN A 111 28.41 0.20 8.46
CA ASN A 111 29.04 1.22 9.30
C ASN A 111 29.77 2.31 8.50
N GLY A 112 29.16 2.77 7.39
CA GLY A 112 29.71 3.82 6.53
C GLY A 112 30.93 3.40 5.71
N LYS A 113 31.24 2.11 5.60
CA LYS A 113 32.42 1.58 4.89
C LYS A 113 32.08 0.35 4.06
N TRP A 114 32.85 0.14 3.00
CA TRP A 114 32.86 -1.12 2.27
C TRP A 114 33.43 -2.23 3.14
N PHE A 115 32.65 -3.30 3.30
CA PHE A 115 33.05 -4.49 4.03
C PHE A 115 33.17 -5.68 3.08
N MET A 116 34.40 -6.16 2.89
CA MET A 116 34.70 -7.38 2.15
C MET A 116 35.34 -8.39 3.12
N PRO A 117 34.67 -9.52 3.40
CA PRO A 117 35.18 -10.53 4.32
C PRO A 117 36.39 -11.27 3.73
N GLU A 118 37.28 -11.74 4.61
CA GLU A 118 38.44 -12.57 4.22
C GLU A 118 37.99 -13.95 3.74
N GLY A 119 38.69 -14.51 2.75
CA GLY A 119 38.38 -15.83 2.18
C GLY A 119 37.42 -15.81 0.99
N LYS A 120 37.34 -16.94 0.28
CA LYS A 120 36.51 -17.06 -0.92
C LYS A 120 35.06 -17.33 -0.53
N ARG A 121 34.16 -16.40 -0.83
CA ARG A 121 32.71 -16.58 -0.70
C ARG A 121 32.05 -16.87 -2.04
N ASN A 122 30.87 -17.49 -1.98
CA ASN A 122 29.97 -17.53 -3.12
C ASN A 122 29.60 -16.09 -3.51
N SER A 123 29.44 -15.85 -4.79
CA SER A 123 29.06 -14.54 -5.33
C SER A 123 28.01 -14.70 -6.41
N TYR A 124 27.25 -13.64 -6.62
CA TYR A 124 26.30 -13.53 -7.72
C TYR A 124 26.78 -12.48 -8.69
N GLU A 125 26.73 -12.81 -9.97
CA GLU A 125 26.99 -11.85 -11.03
C GLU A 125 25.75 -10.98 -11.24
N SER A 126 25.95 -9.68 -11.37
CA SER A 126 25.03 -8.78 -12.05
C SER A 126 25.42 -8.75 -13.53
N ARG A 127 24.41 -8.89 -14.39
CA ARG A 127 24.57 -8.97 -15.84
C ARG A 127 23.60 -7.99 -16.47
N ASN A 128 24.04 -7.33 -17.54
CA ASN A 128 23.19 -6.46 -18.31
C ASN A 128 22.16 -7.30 -19.10
N SER A 129 20.87 -7.09 -18.84
CA SER A 129 19.77 -7.88 -19.42
C SER A 129 19.59 -7.69 -20.94
N VAL A 130 20.15 -6.61 -21.50
CA VAL A 130 20.12 -6.30 -22.95
C VAL A 130 21.04 -7.21 -23.75
N ASN A 131 22.23 -7.54 -23.23
CA ASN A 131 23.28 -8.23 -24.00
C ASN A 131 23.95 -9.41 -23.27
N GLY A 132 23.64 -9.61 -21.98
CA GLY A 132 24.19 -10.66 -21.13
C GLY A 132 25.60 -10.40 -20.59
N SER A 133 26.21 -9.24 -20.88
CA SER A 133 27.56 -8.90 -20.42
C SER A 133 27.60 -8.74 -18.90
N ARG A 134 28.69 -9.19 -18.28
CA ARG A 134 28.91 -9.04 -16.83
C ARG A 134 29.15 -7.58 -16.47
N LEU A 135 28.42 -7.06 -15.49
CA LEU A 135 28.63 -5.73 -14.92
C LEU A 135 29.57 -5.80 -13.73
N ALA A 136 29.19 -6.58 -12.71
CA ALA A 136 29.97 -6.81 -11.49
C ALA A 136 29.57 -8.12 -10.80
N ALA A 137 30.27 -8.48 -9.72
CA ALA A 137 29.87 -9.53 -8.80
C ALA A 137 29.65 -8.97 -7.38
N THR A 138 28.73 -9.56 -6.64
CA THR A 138 28.50 -9.24 -5.22
C THR A 138 28.52 -10.50 -4.38
N ILE A 139 29.08 -10.43 -3.18
CA ILE A 139 29.15 -11.58 -2.27
C ILE A 139 27.75 -12.03 -1.79
N GLN A 140 27.62 -13.32 -1.53
CA GLN A 140 26.53 -13.87 -0.71
C GLN A 140 26.85 -13.59 0.75
N GLY A 141 25.97 -12.85 1.42
CA GLY A 141 26.05 -12.63 2.86
C GLY A 141 25.79 -13.91 3.64
N THR A 142 26.32 -13.94 4.86
CA THR A 142 26.15 -14.99 5.86
C THR A 142 25.52 -14.40 7.11
N THR A 143 25.06 -15.25 8.02
CA THR A 143 24.44 -14.85 9.28
C THR A 143 25.34 -13.88 10.07
N GLU A 144 26.66 -14.08 10.06
CA GLU A 144 27.62 -13.19 10.74
C GLU A 144 27.61 -11.75 10.17
N ASP A 145 27.33 -11.58 8.87
CA ASP A 145 27.24 -10.24 8.28
C ASP A 145 25.92 -9.55 8.66
N VAL A 146 24.84 -10.33 8.84
CA VAL A 146 23.57 -9.82 9.39
C VAL A 146 23.81 -9.31 10.80
N ASP A 147 24.46 -10.11 11.65
CA ASP A 147 24.78 -9.73 13.03
C ASP A 147 25.62 -8.44 13.05
N LEU A 148 26.63 -8.34 12.18
CA LEU A 148 27.47 -7.15 12.06
C LEU A 148 26.68 -5.91 11.60
N ALA A 149 25.81 -6.06 10.61
CA ALA A 149 24.98 -4.97 10.11
C ALA A 149 23.94 -4.51 11.14
N VAL A 150 23.33 -5.45 11.87
CA VAL A 150 22.35 -5.17 12.91
C VAL A 150 23.01 -4.51 14.11
N GLU A 151 24.16 -4.99 14.55
CA GLU A 151 24.90 -4.36 15.66
C GLU A 151 25.34 -2.93 15.30
N SER A 152 25.77 -2.71 14.05
CA SER A 152 26.08 -1.36 13.56
C SER A 152 24.85 -0.44 13.58
N ALA A 153 23.71 -0.92 13.09
CA ALA A 153 22.47 -0.16 13.07
C ALA A 153 21.93 0.13 14.47
N LYS A 154 22.04 -0.83 15.38
CA LYS A 154 21.64 -0.72 16.80
C LYS A 154 22.51 0.28 17.54
N THR A 155 23.83 0.23 17.34
CA THR A 155 24.76 1.21 17.90
C THR A 155 24.44 2.61 17.40
N ALA A 156 24.27 2.80 16.09
CA ALA A 156 23.95 4.09 15.51
C ALA A 156 22.60 4.65 15.99
N TYR A 157 21.60 3.78 16.20
CA TYR A 157 20.27 4.18 16.67
C TYR A 157 20.29 4.92 18.01
N THR A 158 21.21 4.56 18.92
CA THR A 158 21.34 5.22 20.24
C THR A 158 21.64 6.72 20.14
N SER A 159 22.31 7.15 19.06
CA SER A 159 22.63 8.55 18.81
C SER A 159 21.69 9.19 17.78
N TRP A 160 21.29 8.46 16.74
CA TRP A 160 20.45 8.96 15.66
C TRP A 160 19.02 9.30 16.10
N SER A 161 18.42 8.44 16.93
CA SER A 161 17.02 8.61 17.39
C SER A 161 16.82 9.83 18.28
N ILE A 162 17.85 10.24 19.03
CA ILE A 162 17.82 11.39 19.94
C ILE A 162 18.30 12.69 19.30
N LEU A 163 18.75 12.66 18.03
CA LEU A 163 19.12 13.89 17.34
C LEU A 163 17.92 14.85 17.29
N PRO A 164 18.13 16.17 17.41
CA PRO A 164 17.07 17.13 17.14
C PRO A 164 16.50 16.90 15.74
N PRO A 165 15.17 16.94 15.54
CA PRO A 165 14.57 16.62 14.25
C PRO A 165 15.10 17.47 13.08
N HIS A 166 15.45 18.73 13.36
CA HIS A 166 16.14 19.62 12.42
C HIS A 166 17.47 19.06 11.89
N VAL A 167 18.25 18.38 12.74
CA VAL A 167 19.54 17.80 12.33
C VAL A 167 19.31 16.62 11.38
N ARG A 168 18.35 15.73 11.70
CA ARG A 168 17.96 14.63 10.79
C ARG A 168 17.48 15.16 9.44
N ALA A 169 16.66 16.22 9.45
CA ALA A 169 16.18 16.87 8.24
C ALA A 169 17.34 17.35 7.34
N ARG A 170 18.39 17.95 7.92
CA ARG A 170 19.57 18.41 7.16
C ARG A 170 20.36 17.26 6.52
N HIS A 171 20.48 16.11 7.17
CA HIS A 171 21.10 14.93 6.56
C HIS A 171 20.30 14.43 5.35
N LEU A 172 18.98 14.28 5.47
CA LEU A 172 18.11 13.88 4.35
C LEU A 172 18.18 14.87 3.18
N TYR A 173 18.16 16.17 3.47
CA TYR A 173 18.35 17.22 2.46
C TYR A 173 19.72 17.11 1.78
N SER A 174 20.79 16.88 2.54
CA SER A 174 22.14 16.68 2.00
C SER A 174 22.18 15.49 1.03
N ILE A 175 21.58 14.35 1.41
CA ILE A 175 21.48 13.18 0.53
C ILE A 175 20.71 13.52 -0.74
N ALA A 176 19.58 14.23 -0.65
CA ALA A 176 18.81 14.68 -1.83
C ALA A 176 19.67 15.49 -2.82
N ARG A 177 20.53 16.39 -2.30
CA ARG A 177 21.46 17.19 -3.11
C ARG A 177 22.54 16.36 -3.78
N HIS A 178 23.10 15.37 -3.09
CA HIS A 178 24.10 14.48 -3.68
C HIS A 178 23.49 13.53 -4.72
N MET A 179 22.26 13.07 -4.47
CA MET A 179 21.49 12.32 -5.46
C MET A 179 21.24 13.13 -6.73
N GLN A 180 20.89 14.42 -6.61
CA GLN A 180 20.78 15.31 -7.77
C GLN A 180 22.11 15.50 -8.50
N LYS A 181 23.21 15.71 -7.76
CA LYS A 181 24.56 15.85 -8.32
C LYS A 181 24.95 14.63 -9.17
N HIS A 182 24.57 13.43 -8.73
CA HIS A 182 24.94 12.16 -9.38
C HIS A 182 23.82 11.54 -10.23
N ALA A 183 22.72 12.25 -10.47
CA ALA A 183 21.51 11.69 -11.07
C ALA A 183 21.75 10.96 -12.40
N ARG A 184 22.65 11.48 -13.25
CA ARG A 184 22.99 10.84 -14.53
C ARG A 184 23.72 9.51 -14.34
N LEU A 185 24.71 9.45 -13.45
CA LEU A 185 25.42 8.21 -13.12
C LEU A 185 24.44 7.14 -12.64
N ILE A 186 23.56 7.53 -11.73
CA ILE A 186 22.58 6.64 -11.12
C ILE A 186 21.58 6.13 -12.16
N SER A 187 21.07 7.01 -13.03
CA SER A 187 20.10 6.64 -14.07
C SER A 187 20.68 5.63 -15.06
N VAL A 188 21.92 5.86 -15.51
CA VAL A 188 22.61 4.95 -16.44
C VAL A 188 22.90 3.60 -15.78
N LEU A 189 23.33 3.60 -14.51
CA LEU A 189 23.56 2.36 -13.77
C LEU A 189 22.26 1.56 -13.57
N GLU A 190 21.15 2.22 -13.24
CA GLU A 190 19.84 1.56 -13.09
C GLU A 190 19.40 0.90 -14.41
N SER A 191 19.51 1.60 -15.54
CA SER A 191 19.15 1.04 -16.86
C SER A 191 20.06 -0.10 -17.31
N MET A 192 21.33 -0.10 -16.90
CA MET A 192 22.26 -1.20 -17.19
C MET A 192 22.00 -2.43 -16.32
N ASP A 193 21.74 -2.24 -15.02
CA ASP A 193 21.57 -3.32 -14.03
C ASP A 193 20.18 -3.97 -14.13
N ASN A 194 19.13 -3.20 -14.42
CA ASN A 194 17.74 -3.68 -14.50
C ASN A 194 17.28 -4.00 -15.93
N GLY A 195 17.73 -3.26 -16.94
CA GLY A 195 17.31 -3.39 -18.33
C GLY A 195 16.21 -2.41 -18.78
N LYS A 196 15.67 -1.58 -17.89
CA LYS A 196 14.68 -0.54 -18.23
C LYS A 196 15.27 0.60 -19.09
N PRO A 197 14.46 1.24 -19.96
CA PRO A 197 14.91 2.37 -20.76
C PRO A 197 15.43 3.53 -19.91
N ILE A 198 16.52 4.14 -20.35
CA ILE A 198 17.15 5.29 -19.69
C ILE A 198 16.23 6.50 -19.59
N ARG A 199 15.26 6.61 -20.52
CA ARG A 199 14.21 7.62 -20.45
C ARG A 199 13.37 7.47 -19.18
N GLU A 200 13.00 6.24 -18.80
CA GLU A 200 12.24 5.98 -17.58
C GLU A 200 13.07 6.26 -16.33
N SER A 201 14.31 5.75 -16.28
CA SER A 201 15.19 5.98 -15.12
C SER A 201 15.46 7.48 -14.91
N ARG A 202 15.77 8.22 -15.98
CA ARG A 202 16.13 9.64 -15.92
C ARG A 202 14.94 10.55 -15.65
N ASP A 203 13.80 10.28 -16.30
CA ASP A 203 12.67 11.21 -16.31
C ASP A 203 11.59 10.86 -15.25
N SER A 204 11.64 9.64 -14.66
CA SER A 204 10.70 9.17 -13.64
C SER A 204 11.40 8.69 -12.36
N ASP A 205 12.15 7.57 -12.40
CA ASP A 205 12.63 6.89 -11.18
C ASP A 205 13.50 7.79 -10.29
N ILE A 206 14.57 8.35 -10.86
CA ILE A 206 15.56 9.13 -10.09
C ILE A 206 14.98 10.46 -9.61
N PRO A 207 14.23 11.24 -10.42
CA PRO A 207 13.49 12.40 -9.91
C PRO A 207 12.56 12.07 -8.74
N LEU A 208 11.85 10.94 -8.78
CA LEU A 208 10.98 10.52 -7.67
C LEU A 208 11.78 10.17 -6.40
N VAL A 209 12.93 9.50 -6.52
CA VAL A 209 13.83 9.23 -5.38
C VAL A 209 14.29 10.53 -4.72
N ILE A 210 14.72 11.51 -5.52
CA ILE A 210 15.14 12.83 -5.05
C ILE A 210 13.97 13.54 -4.35
N ARG A 211 12.77 13.49 -4.95
CA ARG A 211 11.54 14.06 -4.38
C ARG A 211 11.22 13.43 -3.01
N HIS A 212 11.36 12.11 -2.86
CA HIS A 212 11.14 11.42 -1.58
C HIS A 212 12.10 11.90 -0.49
N LEU A 213 13.38 12.08 -0.80
CA LEU A 213 14.37 12.60 0.16
C LEU A 213 14.04 14.03 0.61
N TYR A 214 13.68 14.91 -0.33
CA TYR A 214 13.27 16.28 0.00
C TYR A 214 12.01 16.32 0.85
N HIS A 215 10.99 15.53 0.49
CA HIS A 215 9.73 15.53 1.21
C HIS A 215 9.90 15.01 2.64
N HIS A 216 10.62 13.90 2.82
CA HIS A 216 10.82 13.31 4.14
C HIS A 216 11.83 14.10 5.00
N SER A 217 12.70 14.91 4.39
CA SER A 217 13.47 15.93 5.12
C SER A 217 12.53 16.90 5.85
N GLY A 218 11.44 17.33 5.20
CA GLY A 218 10.38 18.14 5.82
C GLY A 218 9.66 17.41 6.96
N TRP A 219 9.30 16.14 6.79
CA TRP A 219 8.67 15.36 7.85
C TRP A 219 9.59 15.14 9.06
N ALA A 220 10.89 14.95 8.83
CA ALA A 220 11.86 14.93 9.92
C ALA A 220 11.82 16.25 10.69
N GLN A 221 11.80 17.40 10.01
CA GLN A 221 11.73 18.72 10.65
C GLN A 221 10.46 18.95 11.47
N LEU A 222 9.33 18.36 11.06
CA LEU A 222 8.01 18.57 11.66
C LEU A 222 7.60 17.50 12.69
N MET A 223 8.44 16.49 12.95
CA MET A 223 8.08 15.34 13.80
C MET A 223 7.58 15.76 15.20
N ASP A 224 8.27 16.68 15.87
CA ASP A 224 7.92 17.11 17.24
C ASP A 224 6.61 17.91 17.31
N THR A 225 6.18 18.55 16.21
CA THR A 225 4.93 19.34 16.18
C THR A 225 3.76 18.53 15.66
N GLU A 226 3.98 17.70 14.64
CA GLU A 226 2.92 16.97 13.93
C GLU A 226 2.68 15.54 14.45
N LEU A 227 3.63 14.99 15.19
CA LEU A 227 3.67 13.60 15.66
C LEU A 227 4.22 13.49 17.10
N SER A 228 3.95 14.48 17.95
CA SER A 228 4.48 14.56 19.33
C SER A 228 4.12 13.37 20.24
N GLY A 229 2.98 12.71 19.98
CA GLY A 229 2.55 11.50 20.69
C GLY A 229 3.24 10.20 20.24
N TRP A 230 4.23 10.29 19.33
CA TRP A 230 4.83 9.16 18.66
C TRP A 230 6.36 9.15 18.77
N LYS A 231 6.97 7.96 18.71
CA LYS A 231 8.43 7.76 18.71
C LYS A 231 8.85 6.70 17.71
N SER A 232 10.14 6.70 17.33
CA SER A 232 10.76 5.72 16.42
C SER A 232 10.54 4.27 16.85
N VAL A 233 10.42 3.37 15.87
CA VAL A 233 10.32 1.92 16.11
C VAL A 233 11.67 1.28 16.47
N GLY A 234 12.79 1.76 15.95
CA GLY A 234 14.12 1.19 16.23
C GLY A 234 14.94 0.88 14.98
N VAL A 235 15.47 -0.34 14.92
CA VAL A 235 16.22 -0.87 13.76
C VAL A 235 15.26 -1.48 12.74
N VAL A 236 15.33 -1.02 11.51
CA VAL A 236 14.46 -1.47 10.40
C VAL A 236 15.25 -2.37 9.44
N ALA A 237 14.67 -3.51 9.07
CA ALA A 237 15.08 -4.30 7.93
C ALA A 237 14.21 -3.98 6.71
N GLY A 238 14.80 -3.49 5.63
CA GLY A 238 14.12 -3.26 4.36
C GLY A 238 14.55 -4.27 3.30
N ILE A 239 13.59 -4.98 2.71
CA ILE A 239 13.83 -5.98 1.66
C ILE A 239 13.04 -5.53 0.43
N VAL A 240 13.75 -5.22 -0.66
CA VAL A 240 13.18 -4.54 -1.83
C VAL A 240 13.37 -5.36 -3.11
N PRO A 241 12.42 -5.28 -4.06
CA PRO A 241 12.41 -6.09 -5.26
C PRO A 241 13.29 -5.45 -6.35
N TRP A 242 13.29 -6.05 -7.53
CA TRP A 242 14.22 -5.74 -8.60
C TRP A 242 13.71 -4.77 -9.66
N ASN A 243 12.42 -4.44 -9.65
CA ASN A 243 11.78 -3.76 -10.76
C ASN A 243 11.96 -2.24 -10.75
N PHE A 244 11.97 -1.61 -9.57
CA PHE A 244 12.43 -0.23 -9.37
C PHE A 244 13.41 -0.18 -8.21
N PRO A 245 14.65 -0.67 -8.42
CA PRO A 245 15.61 -0.95 -7.34
C PRO A 245 15.79 0.24 -6.40
N LEU A 246 16.06 1.43 -6.94
CA LEU A 246 16.34 2.58 -6.10
C LEU A 246 15.07 3.32 -5.64
N MET A 247 14.02 3.35 -6.46
CA MET A 247 12.75 3.99 -6.09
C MET A 247 12.11 3.30 -4.88
N LEU A 248 11.97 1.97 -4.91
CA LEU A 248 11.36 1.22 -3.81
C LEU A 248 12.26 1.14 -2.58
N LEU A 249 13.59 1.21 -2.77
CA LEU A 249 14.53 1.44 -1.66
C LEU A 249 14.24 2.79 -0.98
N SER A 250 14.08 3.86 -1.76
CA SER A 250 13.82 5.20 -1.20
C SER A 250 12.52 5.27 -0.41
N TRP A 251 11.49 4.52 -0.81
CA TRP A 251 10.22 4.41 -0.09
C TRP A 251 10.39 3.84 1.31
N LYS A 252 11.41 2.98 1.53
CA LYS A 252 11.69 2.43 2.86
C LYS A 252 12.66 3.30 3.65
N VAL A 253 13.71 3.80 2.99
CA VAL A 253 14.80 4.53 3.66
C VAL A 253 14.37 5.92 4.11
N CYS A 254 13.69 6.68 3.25
CA CYS A 254 13.34 8.07 3.54
C CYS A 254 12.47 8.22 4.81
N PRO A 255 11.33 7.50 4.97
CA PRO A 255 10.54 7.61 6.19
C PRO A 255 11.24 7.00 7.41
N ALA A 256 12.00 5.91 7.25
CA ALA A 256 12.77 5.33 8.36
C ALA A 256 13.72 6.35 8.99
N LEU A 257 14.57 6.96 8.15
CA LEU A 257 15.55 7.95 8.60
C LEU A 257 14.88 9.21 9.15
N ALA A 258 13.81 9.69 8.50
CA ALA A 258 13.08 10.89 8.94
C ALA A 258 12.52 10.72 10.35
N MET A 259 11.93 9.56 10.63
CA MET A 259 11.31 9.22 11.91
C MET A 259 12.32 8.77 12.97
N GLY A 260 13.63 8.89 12.73
CA GLY A 260 14.67 8.60 13.73
C GLY A 260 15.07 7.13 13.84
N ASN A 261 14.71 6.30 12.87
CA ASN A 261 15.12 4.90 12.80
C ASN A 261 16.46 4.75 12.06
N THR A 262 17.17 3.65 12.33
CA THR A 262 18.26 3.18 11.47
C THR A 262 17.75 2.06 10.58
N ILE A 263 18.36 1.86 9.41
CA ILE A 263 17.84 0.90 8.43
C ILE A 263 18.95 0.10 7.75
N ILE A 264 18.66 -1.19 7.56
CA ILE A 264 19.49 -2.15 6.83
C ILE A 264 18.71 -2.59 5.61
N ILE A 265 19.27 -2.39 4.42
CA ILE A 265 18.63 -2.77 3.16
C ILE A 265 19.27 -4.02 2.57
N LYS A 266 18.42 -4.94 2.11
CA LYS A 266 18.79 -6.11 1.32
C LYS A 266 18.17 -5.99 -0.08
N PRO A 267 18.90 -5.44 -1.08
CA PRO A 267 18.37 -5.25 -2.43
C PRO A 267 18.24 -6.60 -3.16
N ALA A 268 17.39 -6.66 -4.17
CA ALA A 268 17.16 -7.87 -4.94
C ALA A 268 18.45 -8.46 -5.54
N THR A 269 18.45 -9.77 -5.74
CA THR A 269 19.61 -10.50 -6.28
C THR A 269 19.93 -10.14 -7.74
N TYR A 270 18.98 -9.58 -8.48
CA TYR A 270 19.22 -9.25 -9.88
C TYR A 270 19.73 -7.82 -10.06
N THR A 271 19.32 -6.90 -9.18
CA THR A 271 19.49 -5.46 -9.35
C THR A 271 19.85 -4.82 -8.02
N ARG A 272 21.13 -4.52 -7.83
CA ARG A 272 21.68 -4.14 -6.52
C ARG A 272 22.75 -3.07 -6.60
N LEU A 273 23.25 -2.78 -7.79
CA LEU A 273 24.39 -1.88 -7.95
C LEU A 273 24.03 -0.44 -7.57
N THR A 274 22.80 0.00 -7.88
CA THR A 274 22.32 1.33 -7.48
C THR A 274 22.07 1.47 -5.98
N ALA A 275 21.69 0.40 -5.28
CA ALA A 275 21.59 0.39 -3.82
C ALA A 275 22.98 0.55 -3.16
N LEU A 276 24.01 -0.09 -3.73
CA LEU A 276 25.40 0.03 -3.28
C LEU A 276 25.96 1.43 -3.56
N LEU A 277 25.73 1.97 -4.77
CA LEU A 277 26.07 3.35 -5.10
C LEU A 277 25.36 4.36 -4.18
N PHE A 278 24.08 4.15 -3.87
CA PHE A 278 23.34 4.98 -2.93
C PHE A 278 23.97 4.98 -1.53
N ALA A 279 24.52 3.85 -1.08
CA ALA A 279 25.21 3.76 0.20
C ALA A 279 26.49 4.61 0.23
N GLU A 280 27.26 4.57 -0.86
CA GLU A 280 28.44 5.43 -1.04
C GLU A 280 28.07 6.92 -1.07
N ILE A 281 26.99 7.27 -1.77
CA ILE A 281 26.44 8.64 -1.80
C ILE A 281 25.98 9.09 -0.41
N CYS A 282 25.34 8.22 0.38
CA CYS A 282 24.96 8.53 1.75
C CYS A 282 26.18 8.88 2.62
N ALA A 283 27.29 8.16 2.45
CA ALA A 283 28.53 8.47 3.15
C ALA A 283 29.18 9.78 2.65
N GLU A 284 29.21 10.03 1.34
CA GLU A 284 29.68 11.32 0.76
C GLU A 284 28.85 12.50 1.32
N ALA A 285 27.53 12.31 1.47
CA ALA A 285 26.62 13.30 2.01
C ALA A 285 26.75 13.54 3.53
N GLY A 286 27.60 12.78 4.21
CA GLY A 286 27.88 12.91 5.64
C GLY A 286 26.83 12.26 6.54
N LEU A 287 26.11 11.23 6.07
CA LEU A 287 25.23 10.44 6.94
C LEU A 287 26.07 9.70 8.00
N PRO A 288 25.68 9.72 9.30
CA PRO A 288 26.48 9.06 10.33
C PRO A 288 26.65 7.55 10.08
N PRO A 289 27.84 6.98 10.34
CA PRO A 289 28.10 5.55 10.21
C PRO A 289 27.06 4.68 10.93
N GLY A 290 26.57 3.64 10.26
CA GLY A 290 25.62 2.67 10.81
C GLY A 290 24.15 3.09 10.72
N VAL A 291 23.84 4.36 10.40
CA VAL A 291 22.44 4.81 10.23
C VAL A 291 21.79 4.15 9.00
N PHE A 292 22.57 3.95 7.94
CA PHE A 292 22.19 3.23 6.74
C PHE A 292 23.23 2.14 6.44
N ASN A 293 22.76 0.90 6.26
CA ASN A 293 23.60 -0.24 5.89
C ASN A 293 22.99 -1.00 4.70
N VAL A 294 23.82 -1.60 3.87
CA VAL A 294 23.40 -2.44 2.74
C VAL A 294 24.11 -3.78 2.81
N VAL A 295 23.34 -4.87 2.84
CA VAL A 295 23.85 -6.25 2.81
C VAL A 295 23.34 -6.96 1.55
N THR A 296 24.18 -7.79 0.94
CA THR A 296 23.89 -8.45 -0.35
C THR A 296 23.75 -9.95 -0.16
N GLY A 297 22.77 -10.56 -0.82
CA GLY A 297 22.56 -12.01 -0.76
C GLY A 297 21.29 -12.43 -1.50
N ASN A 298 20.94 -13.71 -1.44
CA ASN A 298 19.74 -14.27 -2.04
C ASN A 298 18.46 -13.99 -1.21
N GLY A 299 17.34 -14.63 -1.56
CA GLY A 299 16.06 -14.49 -0.86
C GLY A 299 16.09 -15.03 0.58
N ALA A 300 16.66 -16.22 0.80
CA ALA A 300 16.80 -16.83 2.12
C ALA A 300 17.57 -15.94 3.09
N PHE A 301 18.63 -15.28 2.60
CA PHE A 301 19.37 -14.29 3.37
C PHE A 301 18.54 -13.06 3.77
N GLY A 302 17.56 -12.67 2.95
CA GLY A 302 16.60 -11.63 3.33
C GLY A 302 15.71 -12.05 4.49
N GLN A 303 15.28 -13.31 4.53
CA GLN A 303 14.53 -13.87 5.66
C GLN A 303 15.37 -13.89 6.94
N GLU A 304 16.66 -14.28 6.87
CA GLU A 304 17.58 -14.21 8.02
C GLU A 304 17.63 -12.80 8.62
N LEU A 305 17.80 -11.77 7.79
CA LEU A 305 17.78 -10.37 8.23
C LEU A 305 16.43 -9.99 8.87
N ALA A 306 15.31 -10.40 8.27
CA ALA A 306 13.97 -10.09 8.80
C ALA A 306 13.71 -10.75 10.17
N CYS A 307 14.24 -11.95 10.37
CA CYS A 307 14.03 -12.74 11.59
C CYS A 307 14.99 -12.38 12.73
N HIS A 308 16.05 -11.60 12.46
CA HIS A 308 17.04 -11.25 13.47
C HIS A 308 16.38 -10.64 14.74
N PRO A 309 16.74 -11.08 15.96
CA PRO A 309 16.05 -10.69 17.19
C PRO A 309 16.10 -9.19 17.44
N ASP A 310 17.20 -8.51 17.13
CA ASP A 310 17.36 -7.07 17.35
C ASP A 310 16.68 -6.17 16.31
N VAL A 311 16.12 -6.71 15.22
CA VAL A 311 15.31 -5.92 14.27
C VAL A 311 13.93 -5.62 14.88
N ASP A 312 13.52 -4.35 14.84
CA ASP A 312 12.25 -3.85 15.39
C ASP A 312 11.11 -3.83 14.36
N LYS A 313 11.46 -3.63 13.08
CA LYS A 313 10.51 -3.57 11.97
C LYS A 313 11.05 -4.23 10.72
N VAL A 314 10.17 -4.94 10.02
CA VAL A 314 10.42 -5.43 8.66
C VAL A 314 9.53 -4.66 7.68
N ALA A 315 10.14 -4.11 6.63
CA ALA A 315 9.45 -3.48 5.52
C ALA A 315 9.79 -4.23 4.23
N PHE A 316 8.81 -4.95 3.68
CA PHE A 316 9.02 -5.82 2.53
C PHE A 316 8.19 -5.36 1.33
N THR A 317 8.81 -5.43 0.15
CA THR A 317 8.10 -5.31 -1.12
C THR A 317 8.48 -6.49 -2.01
N GLY A 318 7.51 -7.22 -2.56
CA GLY A 318 7.76 -8.41 -3.38
C GLY A 318 6.52 -9.26 -3.62
N SER A 319 6.67 -10.58 -3.83
CA SER A 319 5.53 -11.44 -4.13
C SER A 319 4.68 -11.75 -2.88
N THR A 320 3.38 -11.98 -3.08
CA THR A 320 2.46 -12.36 -2.00
C THR A 320 2.92 -13.61 -1.25
N SER A 321 3.44 -14.61 -1.96
CA SER A 321 3.95 -15.85 -1.36
C SER A 321 5.10 -15.62 -0.37
N VAL A 322 6.04 -14.72 -0.69
CA VAL A 322 7.15 -14.38 0.21
C VAL A 322 6.66 -13.52 1.37
N GLY A 323 5.70 -12.62 1.14
CA GLY A 323 5.04 -11.86 2.20
C GLY A 323 4.35 -12.75 3.24
N GLN A 324 3.68 -13.81 2.79
CA GLN A 324 3.08 -14.83 3.66
C GLN A 324 4.15 -15.55 4.51
N ILE A 325 5.25 -15.98 3.89
CA ILE A 325 6.37 -16.59 4.63
C ILE A 325 6.88 -15.62 5.70
N LEU A 326 7.16 -14.36 5.35
CA LEU A 326 7.65 -13.37 6.32
C LEU A 326 6.66 -13.11 7.46
N ARG A 327 5.35 -13.08 7.19
CA ARG A 327 4.33 -12.91 8.24
C ARG A 327 4.32 -14.10 9.22
N GLN A 328 4.51 -15.32 8.74
CA GLN A 328 4.65 -16.51 9.60
C GLN A 328 5.93 -16.47 10.43
N GLU A 329 7.06 -16.16 9.79
CA GLU A 329 8.37 -16.16 10.43
C GLU A 329 8.54 -15.05 11.48
N THR A 330 7.85 -13.92 11.28
CA THR A 330 7.84 -12.80 12.24
C THR A 330 6.70 -12.89 13.27
N ALA A 331 5.85 -13.92 13.21
CA ALA A 331 4.72 -14.06 14.11
C ALA A 331 5.18 -14.23 15.58
N GLY A 332 4.56 -13.47 16.47
CA GLY A 332 4.85 -13.48 17.90
C GLY A 332 6.19 -12.84 18.26
N THR A 333 6.82 -12.06 17.37
CA THR A 333 8.14 -11.47 17.67
C THR A 333 8.07 -10.03 18.20
N GLY A 334 6.88 -9.42 18.23
CA GLY A 334 6.71 -8.00 18.56
C GLY A 334 7.18 -7.02 17.47
N LYS A 335 7.66 -7.54 16.32
CA LYS A 335 8.12 -6.73 15.20
C LYS A 335 6.93 -6.07 14.49
N LYS A 336 7.11 -4.80 14.11
CA LYS A 336 6.19 -4.17 13.16
C LYS A 336 6.46 -4.70 11.75
N LEU A 337 5.42 -4.93 10.96
CA LEU A 337 5.52 -5.47 9.61
C LEU A 337 4.70 -4.63 8.65
N SER A 338 5.27 -4.29 7.50
CA SER A 338 4.54 -3.72 6.36
C SER A 338 4.89 -4.52 5.10
N LEU A 339 3.86 -4.89 4.35
CA LEU A 339 3.95 -5.77 3.18
C LEU A 339 3.33 -5.07 1.97
N GLU A 340 4.15 -4.78 0.97
CA GLU A 340 3.71 -4.30 -0.35
C GLU A 340 3.85 -5.44 -1.36
N LEU A 341 2.72 -6.07 -1.72
CA LEU A 341 2.71 -7.35 -2.43
C LEU A 341 2.21 -7.20 -3.88
N GLY A 342 1.84 -8.32 -4.51
CA GLY A 342 1.45 -8.37 -5.92
C GLY A 342 0.15 -7.61 -6.22
N GLY A 343 -0.07 -7.38 -7.51
CA GLY A 343 -1.26 -6.69 -8.02
C GLY A 343 -1.68 -7.14 -9.42
N LYS A 344 -2.99 -7.04 -9.69
CA LYS A 344 -3.58 -7.20 -11.03
C LYS A 344 -4.52 -6.03 -11.32
N SER A 345 -3.94 -4.83 -11.31
CA SER A 345 -4.68 -3.56 -11.32
C SER A 345 -5.64 -3.46 -12.50
N PRO A 346 -6.95 -3.20 -12.25
CA PRO A 346 -7.91 -3.00 -13.32
C PRO A 346 -7.82 -1.58 -13.91
N VAL A 347 -8.00 -1.49 -15.21
CA VAL A 347 -8.18 -0.24 -15.97
C VAL A 347 -9.59 -0.24 -16.55
N LEU A 348 -10.49 0.61 -16.06
CA LEU A 348 -11.86 0.72 -16.55
C LEU A 348 -11.95 1.86 -17.56
N VAL A 349 -12.44 1.58 -18.76
CA VAL A 349 -12.67 2.61 -19.79
C VAL A 349 -14.14 2.62 -20.17
N PHE A 350 -14.78 3.76 -19.94
CA PHE A 350 -16.17 4.01 -20.29
C PHE A 350 -16.29 4.62 -21.68
N ASP A 351 -17.48 4.53 -22.26
CA ASP A 351 -17.83 5.08 -23.58
C ASP A 351 -17.66 6.60 -23.70
N THR A 352 -17.69 7.29 -22.55
CA THR A 352 -17.48 8.73 -22.38
C THR A 352 -16.01 9.11 -22.23
N ALA A 353 -15.06 8.17 -22.27
CA ALA A 353 -13.64 8.49 -22.21
C ALA A 353 -13.16 9.19 -23.49
N ASP A 354 -12.19 10.09 -23.34
CA ASP A 354 -11.30 10.40 -24.46
C ASP A 354 -10.49 9.15 -24.80
N VAL A 355 -10.92 8.47 -25.86
CA VAL A 355 -10.33 7.22 -26.34
C VAL A 355 -8.86 7.36 -26.70
N ASP A 356 -8.44 8.49 -27.28
CA ASP A 356 -7.05 8.63 -27.73
C ASP A 356 -6.11 8.84 -26.53
N SER A 357 -6.52 9.69 -25.58
CA SER A 357 -5.82 9.83 -24.30
C SER A 357 -5.81 8.52 -23.50
N ALA A 358 -6.92 7.78 -23.48
CA ALA A 358 -7.00 6.48 -22.82
C ALA A 358 -6.06 5.45 -23.45
N VAL A 359 -5.90 5.44 -24.77
CA VAL A 359 -4.95 4.55 -25.46
C VAL A 359 -3.52 4.83 -25.01
N GLU A 360 -3.06 6.09 -25.03
CA GLU A 360 -1.70 6.43 -24.56
C GLU A 360 -1.53 6.13 -23.06
N GLY A 361 -2.54 6.44 -22.25
CA GLY A 361 -2.53 6.14 -20.82
C GLY A 361 -2.47 4.65 -20.50
N ILE A 362 -3.17 3.81 -21.27
CA ILE A 362 -3.08 2.34 -21.15
C ILE A 362 -1.69 1.87 -21.56
N VAL A 363 -1.09 2.47 -22.59
CA VAL A 363 0.26 2.11 -23.02
C VAL A 363 1.27 2.35 -21.91
N ASP A 364 1.21 3.53 -21.27
CA ASP A 364 2.01 3.87 -20.10
C ASP A 364 1.64 3.03 -18.85
N ALA A 365 0.42 2.50 -18.78
CA ALA A 365 -0.02 1.67 -17.67
C ALA A 365 0.58 0.26 -17.67
N ILE A 366 0.85 -0.32 -18.85
CA ILE A 366 1.26 -1.73 -18.98
C ILE A 366 2.62 -1.95 -19.65
N TRP A 367 3.06 -1.08 -20.57
CA TRP A 367 4.34 -1.25 -21.25
C TRP A 367 5.47 -0.41 -20.64
N PHE A 368 5.15 0.57 -19.78
CA PHE A 368 6.12 1.20 -18.87
C PHE A 368 6.85 0.14 -18.05
N ASN A 369 8.18 0.25 -17.97
CA ASN A 369 9.07 -0.73 -17.31
C ASN A 369 8.81 -2.18 -17.77
N GLN A 370 8.41 -2.36 -19.03
CA GLN A 370 8.04 -3.65 -19.65
C GLN A 370 6.98 -4.41 -18.84
N GLY A 371 6.06 -3.70 -18.19
CA GLY A 371 5.00 -4.29 -17.36
C GLY A 371 5.48 -4.90 -16.05
N GLN A 372 6.76 -4.71 -15.69
CA GLN A 372 7.34 -5.15 -14.42
C GLN A 372 7.00 -4.13 -13.32
N VAL A 373 5.71 -3.87 -13.11
CA VAL A 373 5.22 -2.85 -12.17
C VAL A 373 4.12 -3.49 -11.33
N CYS A 374 4.20 -3.38 -10.00
CA CYS A 374 3.16 -3.92 -9.11
C CYS A 374 1.79 -3.30 -9.39
N SER A 375 1.75 -2.01 -9.75
CA SER A 375 0.53 -1.32 -10.12
C SER A 375 0.12 -1.45 -11.58
N ALA A 376 0.84 -2.20 -12.43
CA ALA A 376 0.60 -2.25 -13.88
C ALA A 376 -0.88 -2.45 -14.22
N GLY A 377 -1.38 -1.63 -15.15
CA GLY A 377 -2.75 -1.65 -15.67
C GLY A 377 -3.02 -2.85 -16.58
N SER A 378 -2.71 -4.04 -16.07
CA SER A 378 -2.57 -5.29 -16.82
C SER A 378 -3.89 -6.00 -17.09
N ARG A 379 -5.01 -5.46 -16.58
CA ARG A 379 -6.37 -5.96 -16.83
C ARG A 379 -7.27 -4.82 -17.27
N LEU A 380 -7.47 -4.71 -18.57
CA LEU A 380 -8.31 -3.71 -19.20
C LEU A 380 -9.77 -4.18 -19.24
N LEU A 381 -10.67 -3.35 -18.71
CA LEU A 381 -12.11 -3.53 -18.74
C LEU A 381 -12.69 -2.44 -19.63
N LEU A 382 -13.28 -2.81 -20.76
CA LEU A 382 -13.84 -1.88 -21.75
C LEU A 382 -15.37 -1.93 -21.76
N GLN A 383 -16.02 -0.77 -21.78
CA GLN A 383 -17.45 -0.75 -22.05
C GLN A 383 -17.71 -1.23 -23.48
N GLU A 384 -18.68 -2.14 -23.66
CA GLU A 384 -18.90 -2.86 -24.93
C GLU A 384 -18.99 -1.94 -26.16
N SER A 385 -19.60 -0.76 -26.02
CA SER A 385 -19.82 0.21 -27.10
C SER A 385 -18.54 0.81 -27.70
N ILE A 386 -17.41 0.75 -27.00
CA ILE A 386 -16.11 1.27 -27.48
C ILE A 386 -15.04 0.19 -27.65
N ALA A 387 -15.33 -1.05 -27.25
CA ALA A 387 -14.32 -2.11 -27.11
C ALA A 387 -13.56 -2.39 -28.41
N GLU A 388 -14.27 -2.54 -29.54
CA GLU A 388 -13.66 -2.81 -30.84
C GLU A 388 -12.73 -1.67 -31.29
N ARG A 389 -13.22 -0.42 -31.21
CA ARG A 389 -12.45 0.78 -31.55
C ARG A 389 -11.19 0.93 -30.69
N MET A 390 -11.30 0.69 -29.39
CA MET A 390 -10.16 0.73 -28.46
C MET A 390 -9.12 -0.34 -28.79
N VAL A 391 -9.55 -1.59 -29.01
CA VAL A 391 -8.63 -2.69 -29.35
C VAL A 391 -7.89 -2.40 -30.65
N LEU A 392 -8.56 -1.88 -31.68
CA LEU A 392 -7.91 -1.51 -32.94
C LEU A 392 -6.85 -0.42 -32.75
N LYS A 393 -7.17 0.64 -32.00
CA LYS A 393 -6.21 1.73 -31.69
C LYS A 393 -5.04 1.25 -30.83
N LEU A 394 -5.29 0.37 -29.87
CA LEU A 394 -4.22 -0.24 -29.06
C LEU A 394 -3.28 -1.07 -29.94
N LYS A 395 -3.80 -1.91 -30.83
CA LYS A 395 -2.97 -2.70 -31.76
C LYS A 395 -2.11 -1.81 -32.65
N ASP A 396 -2.69 -0.75 -33.21
CA ASP A 396 -1.96 0.24 -34.00
C ASP A 396 -0.85 0.91 -33.18
N ARG A 397 -1.19 1.43 -32.00
CA ARG A 397 -0.23 2.10 -31.12
C ARG A 397 0.89 1.19 -30.63
N MET A 398 0.58 -0.07 -30.33
CA MET A 398 1.56 -1.11 -29.96
C MET A 398 2.57 -1.36 -31.09
N SER A 399 2.17 -1.25 -32.37
CA SER A 399 3.06 -1.45 -33.52
C SER A 399 4.18 -0.41 -33.63
N HIS A 400 4.03 0.73 -32.95
CA HIS A 400 4.99 1.82 -32.91
C HIS A 400 5.94 1.75 -31.70
N LEU A 401 5.76 0.80 -30.77
CA LEU A 401 6.67 0.64 -29.63
C LEU A 401 8.02 0.11 -30.09
N ARG A 402 9.09 0.83 -29.75
CA ARG A 402 10.47 0.46 -30.11
C ARG A 402 11.11 -0.36 -28.99
N LEU A 403 11.54 -1.57 -29.32
CA LEU A 403 12.27 -2.46 -28.42
C LEU A 403 13.76 -2.42 -28.76
N GLY A 404 14.63 -2.28 -27.76
CA GLY A 404 16.06 -2.20 -28.02
C GLY A 404 16.93 -1.91 -26.80
N ASP A 405 18.12 -1.36 -27.06
CA ASP A 405 19.11 -1.05 -26.04
C ASP A 405 18.54 -0.08 -24.98
N SER A 406 18.68 -0.44 -23.71
CA SER A 406 18.17 0.36 -22.58
C SER A 406 18.83 1.74 -22.51
N LEU A 407 20.03 1.92 -23.05
CA LEU A 407 20.71 3.21 -23.07
C LEU A 407 20.30 4.12 -24.23
N ASP A 408 19.59 3.61 -25.24
CA ASP A 408 19.09 4.44 -26.35
C ASP A 408 17.81 5.18 -25.93
N LYS A 409 17.87 6.51 -25.99
CA LYS A 409 16.76 7.42 -25.62
C LYS A 409 15.53 7.22 -26.49
N GLY A 410 15.72 6.66 -27.70
CA GLY A 410 14.66 6.31 -28.62
C GLY A 410 13.90 5.04 -28.24
N ILE A 411 14.34 4.25 -27.27
CA ILE A 411 13.67 2.99 -26.94
C ILE A 411 12.52 3.21 -25.97
N ASP A 412 11.42 2.50 -26.23
CA ASP A 412 10.21 2.52 -25.40
C ASP A 412 10.17 1.33 -24.46
N MET A 413 10.73 0.18 -24.87
CA MET A 413 10.80 -1.03 -24.06
C MET A 413 12.19 -1.67 -24.10
N GLY A 414 12.76 -1.86 -22.90
CA GLY A 414 14.02 -2.55 -22.71
C GLY A 414 13.86 -4.08 -22.63
N ALA A 415 14.84 -4.73 -22.01
CA ALA A 415 14.82 -6.18 -21.79
C ALA A 415 14.14 -6.53 -20.46
N ILE A 416 13.47 -7.69 -20.40
CA ILE A 416 13.02 -8.29 -19.14
C ILE A 416 14.24 -8.57 -18.27
N VAL A 417 14.12 -8.37 -16.95
CA VAL A 417 15.27 -8.37 -16.03
C VAL A 417 16.13 -9.65 -16.10
N ASP A 418 15.51 -10.82 -16.26
CA ASP A 418 16.17 -12.14 -16.18
C ASP A 418 15.51 -13.18 -17.10
N PRO A 419 16.27 -14.15 -17.65
CA PRO A 419 15.71 -15.23 -18.48
C PRO A 419 14.60 -16.05 -17.79
N ALA A 420 14.64 -16.23 -16.47
CA ALA A 420 13.59 -16.93 -15.74
C ALA A 420 12.27 -16.16 -15.76
N GLN A 421 12.33 -14.83 -15.59
CA GLN A 421 11.14 -13.97 -15.67
C GLN A 421 10.56 -13.98 -17.09
N ARG A 422 11.42 -13.89 -18.11
CA ARG A 422 10.99 -14.01 -19.53
C ARG A 422 10.23 -15.32 -19.79
N ARG A 423 10.76 -16.46 -19.32
CA ARG A 423 10.09 -17.77 -19.46
C ARG A 423 8.76 -17.86 -18.71
N SER A 424 8.67 -17.22 -17.55
CA SER A 424 7.42 -17.14 -16.78
C SER A 424 6.33 -16.42 -17.59
N VAL A 425 6.66 -15.24 -18.14
CA VAL A 425 5.74 -14.46 -19.00
C VAL A 425 5.30 -15.30 -20.22
N GLU A 426 6.24 -15.95 -20.90
CA GLU A 426 5.95 -16.82 -22.04
C GLU A 426 4.98 -17.96 -21.70
N THR A 427 5.15 -18.57 -20.51
CA THR A 427 4.28 -19.65 -20.03
C THR A 427 2.83 -19.19 -19.86
N TYR A 428 2.61 -17.98 -19.30
CA TYR A 428 1.26 -17.41 -19.16
C TYR A 428 0.62 -17.13 -20.52
N VAL A 429 1.36 -16.52 -21.44
CA VAL A 429 0.84 -16.16 -22.77
C VAL A 429 0.49 -17.42 -23.57
N GLU A 430 1.36 -18.44 -23.54
CA GLU A 430 1.11 -19.64 -24.32
C GLU A 430 -0.03 -20.49 -23.74
N ARG A 431 -0.19 -20.48 -22.41
CA ARG A 431 -1.37 -21.04 -21.78
C ARG A 431 -2.65 -20.33 -22.21
N ALA A 432 -2.66 -19.00 -22.26
CA ALA A 432 -3.83 -18.26 -22.73
C ALA A 432 -4.20 -18.64 -24.18
N ARG A 433 -3.20 -18.81 -25.05
CA ARG A 433 -3.40 -19.31 -26.43
C ARG A 433 -4.04 -20.70 -26.43
N GLN A 434 -3.56 -21.61 -25.58
CA GLN A 434 -4.13 -22.96 -25.41
C GLN A 434 -5.55 -22.95 -24.85
N GLU A 435 -5.90 -21.98 -24.00
CA GLU A 435 -7.25 -21.77 -23.46
C GLU A 435 -8.20 -21.10 -24.49
N GLY A 436 -7.74 -20.81 -25.71
CA GLY A 436 -8.56 -20.26 -26.80
C GLY A 436 -8.60 -18.74 -26.87
N ALA A 437 -7.72 -18.05 -26.12
CA ALA A 437 -7.61 -16.60 -26.17
C ALA A 437 -6.91 -16.13 -27.45
N ASP A 438 -7.29 -14.94 -27.92
CA ASP A 438 -6.64 -14.29 -29.06
C ASP A 438 -5.43 -13.51 -28.58
N VAL A 439 -4.23 -13.96 -28.98
CA VAL A 439 -2.96 -13.34 -28.61
C VAL A 439 -2.44 -12.50 -29.78
N TYR A 440 -2.36 -11.18 -29.59
CA TYR A 440 -1.71 -10.25 -30.50
C TYR A 440 -0.39 -9.78 -29.92
N GLN A 441 0.69 -9.95 -30.68
CA GLN A 441 2.03 -9.47 -30.33
C GLN A 441 2.51 -8.53 -31.42
N ALA A 442 2.95 -7.33 -31.02
CA ALA A 442 3.46 -6.32 -31.93
C ALA A 442 4.98 -6.20 -31.77
N CYS A 443 5.73 -6.58 -32.79
CA CYS A 443 7.12 -6.14 -32.94
C CYS A 443 7.61 -6.43 -34.38
N ALA A 444 7.98 -5.39 -35.12
CA ALA A 444 8.54 -5.55 -36.48
C ALA A 444 9.90 -6.27 -36.45
N SER A 445 10.66 -6.12 -35.37
CA SER A 445 11.93 -6.79 -35.11
C SER A 445 12.16 -6.88 -33.60
N ILE A 446 12.48 -8.08 -33.09
CA ILE A 446 12.89 -8.29 -31.70
C ILE A 446 14.41 -8.54 -31.73
N PRO A 447 15.21 -7.84 -30.92
CA PRO A 447 16.65 -8.13 -30.85
C PRO A 447 16.92 -9.61 -30.55
N SER A 448 17.84 -10.21 -31.29
CA SER A 448 18.14 -11.65 -31.22
C SER A 448 18.94 -12.07 -29.98
N LYS A 449 19.49 -11.11 -29.25
CA LYS A 449 20.25 -11.28 -28.00
C LYS A 449 19.57 -10.50 -26.89
N GLY A 450 19.67 -11.00 -25.66
CA GLY A 450 19.04 -10.39 -24.48
C GLY A 450 17.65 -10.94 -24.16
N CYS A 451 17.04 -10.39 -23.12
CA CYS A 451 15.78 -10.89 -22.56
C CYS A 451 14.54 -10.13 -23.08
N PHE A 452 14.46 -9.84 -24.38
CA PHE A 452 13.37 -9.05 -24.97
C PHE A 452 12.05 -9.83 -25.15
N TYR A 453 10.94 -9.34 -24.61
CA TYR A 453 9.60 -9.91 -24.82
C TYR A 453 8.69 -8.89 -25.51
N PRO A 454 7.93 -9.28 -26.55
CA PRO A 454 7.13 -8.33 -27.32
C PRO A 454 5.92 -7.80 -26.51
N PRO A 455 5.49 -6.55 -26.73
CA PRO A 455 4.20 -6.05 -26.29
C PRO A 455 3.09 -7.03 -26.67
N THR A 456 2.34 -7.50 -25.68
CA THR A 456 1.33 -8.55 -25.88
C THR A 456 -0.04 -8.08 -25.40
N LEU A 457 -1.04 -8.24 -26.27
CA LEU A 457 -2.45 -7.98 -26.00
C LEU A 457 -3.23 -9.29 -26.12
N ILE A 458 -3.98 -9.65 -25.09
CA ILE A 458 -4.78 -10.87 -25.05
C ILE A 458 -6.27 -10.48 -24.96
N THR A 459 -7.04 -10.87 -25.97
CA THR A 459 -8.49 -10.68 -26.05
C THR A 459 -9.21 -12.04 -26.02
N ASN A 460 -10.54 -12.03 -25.98
CA ASN A 460 -11.36 -13.25 -25.94
C ASN A 460 -11.02 -14.17 -24.75
N VAL A 461 -10.78 -13.57 -23.58
CA VAL A 461 -10.50 -14.28 -22.32
C VAL A 461 -11.74 -14.33 -21.43
N GLN A 462 -11.87 -15.42 -20.66
CA GLN A 462 -12.93 -15.55 -19.66
C GLN A 462 -12.50 -14.93 -18.33
N PRO A 463 -13.43 -14.39 -17.51
CA PRO A 463 -13.11 -13.81 -16.21
C PRO A 463 -12.36 -14.76 -15.25
N VAL A 464 -12.51 -16.08 -15.42
CA VAL A 464 -11.85 -17.12 -14.61
C VAL A 464 -10.48 -17.57 -15.13
N SER A 465 -10.04 -17.06 -16.29
CA SER A 465 -8.74 -17.45 -16.86
C SER A 465 -7.59 -16.95 -15.97
N LYS A 466 -6.49 -17.72 -15.93
CA LYS A 466 -5.32 -17.38 -15.11
C LYS A 466 -4.73 -16.03 -15.46
N VAL A 467 -4.67 -15.66 -16.74
CA VAL A 467 -4.12 -14.35 -17.16
C VAL A 467 -4.99 -13.16 -16.72
N VAL A 468 -6.24 -13.42 -16.30
CA VAL A 468 -7.14 -12.42 -15.69
C VAL A 468 -6.96 -12.37 -14.17
N GLN A 469 -6.77 -13.52 -13.52
CA GLN A 469 -6.77 -13.64 -12.05
C GLN A 469 -5.39 -13.51 -11.40
N GLU A 470 -4.34 -14.01 -12.07
CA GLU A 470 -2.97 -14.10 -11.54
C GLU A 470 -2.07 -13.00 -12.11
N GLU A 471 -1.06 -12.59 -11.32
CA GLU A 471 -0.04 -11.63 -11.72
C GLU A 471 0.94 -12.27 -12.72
N ILE A 472 1.12 -11.62 -13.89
CA ILE A 472 2.04 -12.08 -14.95
C ILE A 472 3.42 -11.39 -14.81
N PHE A 473 3.41 -10.12 -14.40
CA PHE A 473 4.60 -9.29 -14.20
C PHE A 473 5.50 -9.19 -15.44
N GLY A 474 4.92 -8.71 -16.54
CA GLY A 474 5.54 -8.54 -17.84
C GLY A 474 4.62 -7.74 -18.77
N PRO A 475 5.01 -7.52 -20.05
CA PRO A 475 4.37 -6.56 -20.95
C PRO A 475 3.10 -7.14 -21.61
N VAL A 476 2.18 -7.67 -20.79
CA VAL A 476 1.00 -8.43 -21.20
C VAL A 476 -0.28 -7.78 -20.66
N LEU A 477 -1.13 -7.32 -21.58
CA LEU A 477 -2.43 -6.74 -21.28
C LEU A 477 -3.55 -7.73 -21.57
N THR A 478 -4.44 -7.98 -20.59
CA THR A 478 -5.66 -8.78 -20.81
C THR A 478 -6.89 -7.88 -20.91
N VAL A 479 -7.79 -8.19 -21.85
CA VAL A 479 -9.00 -7.39 -22.10
C VAL A 479 -10.26 -8.18 -21.78
N LEU A 480 -11.13 -7.57 -20.99
CA LEU A 480 -12.53 -7.98 -20.79
C LEU A 480 -13.46 -6.82 -21.17
N THR A 481 -14.73 -7.13 -21.37
CA THR A 481 -15.77 -6.11 -21.59
C THR A 481 -16.78 -6.08 -20.45
N PHE A 482 -17.53 -4.98 -20.35
CA PHE A 482 -18.68 -4.84 -19.46
C PHE A 482 -19.77 -3.98 -20.11
N ARG A 483 -21.02 -4.15 -19.67
CA ARG A 483 -22.20 -3.41 -20.18
C ARG A 483 -22.57 -2.23 -19.31
N THR A 484 -22.49 -2.42 -18.00
CA THR A 484 -22.94 -1.43 -17.01
C THR A 484 -21.84 -1.10 -16.01
N THR A 485 -21.89 0.10 -15.42
CA THR A 485 -20.96 0.52 -14.37
C THR A 485 -20.88 -0.48 -13.22
N LYS A 486 -22.02 -1.06 -12.80
CA LYS A 486 -22.08 -2.07 -11.74
C LYS A 486 -21.32 -3.34 -12.10
N GLU A 487 -21.48 -3.81 -13.34
CA GLU A 487 -20.75 -4.97 -13.86
C GLU A 487 -19.25 -4.68 -13.96
N GLY A 488 -18.86 -3.52 -14.47
CA GLY A 488 -17.46 -3.10 -14.55
C GLY A 488 -16.79 -3.08 -13.17
N ILE A 489 -17.45 -2.51 -12.16
CA ILE A 489 -16.96 -2.52 -10.76
C ILE A 489 -16.90 -3.94 -10.20
N ALA A 490 -17.91 -4.78 -10.45
CA ALA A 490 -17.92 -6.17 -9.97
C ALA A 490 -16.77 -6.98 -10.58
N LEU A 491 -16.53 -6.86 -11.88
CA LEU A 491 -15.39 -7.48 -12.56
C LEU A 491 -14.07 -6.94 -11.99
N ALA A 492 -13.93 -5.62 -11.86
CA ALA A 492 -12.73 -4.99 -11.32
C ALA A 492 -12.40 -5.47 -9.90
N ASN A 493 -13.39 -5.61 -9.03
CA ASN A 493 -13.20 -6.04 -7.65
C ASN A 493 -13.09 -7.57 -7.47
N ASN A 494 -13.39 -8.34 -8.53
CA ASN A 494 -13.23 -9.80 -8.58
C ASN A 494 -11.75 -10.19 -8.75
N SER A 495 -10.96 -9.91 -7.72
CA SER A 495 -9.56 -10.27 -7.58
C SER A 495 -9.23 -10.38 -6.09
N VAL A 496 -8.30 -11.26 -5.73
CA VAL A 496 -7.74 -11.35 -4.37
C VAL A 496 -6.86 -10.14 -4.03
N PHE A 497 -6.42 -9.39 -5.05
CA PHE A 497 -5.59 -8.20 -4.90
C PHE A 497 -6.41 -6.93 -4.65
N GLY A 498 -5.72 -5.87 -4.23
CA GLY A 498 -6.29 -4.56 -3.92
C GLY A 498 -5.24 -3.44 -3.88
N LEU A 499 -4.32 -3.41 -4.84
CA LEU A 499 -3.20 -2.45 -4.87
C LEU A 499 -3.58 -1.12 -5.53
N ALA A 500 -3.75 -1.12 -6.86
CA ALA A 500 -4.01 0.08 -7.65
C ALA A 500 -5.11 -0.15 -8.69
N SER A 501 -5.65 0.94 -9.25
CA SER A 501 -6.67 0.91 -10.31
C SER A 501 -6.70 2.24 -11.08
N SER A 502 -7.32 2.26 -12.24
CA SER A 502 -7.66 3.51 -12.93
C SER A 502 -9.02 3.47 -13.61
N VAL A 503 -9.65 4.63 -13.71
CA VAL A 503 -10.89 4.85 -14.44
C VAL A 503 -10.70 5.95 -15.49
N TRP A 504 -11.21 5.69 -16.69
CA TRP A 504 -11.16 6.58 -17.84
C TRP A 504 -12.58 6.96 -18.27
N THR A 505 -12.92 8.24 -18.12
CA THR A 505 -14.20 8.86 -18.49
C THR A 505 -14.11 10.38 -18.39
N GLU A 506 -14.78 11.10 -19.29
CA GLU A 506 -14.93 12.57 -19.18
C GLU A 506 -16.10 12.97 -18.25
N ASN A 507 -16.84 12.01 -17.69
CA ASN A 507 -17.91 12.27 -16.74
C ASN A 507 -17.40 12.25 -15.30
N ILE A 508 -17.30 13.42 -14.67
CA ILE A 508 -16.78 13.57 -13.31
C ILE A 508 -17.57 12.77 -12.25
N SER A 509 -18.90 12.73 -12.35
CA SER A 509 -19.73 12.01 -11.38
C SER A 509 -19.48 10.51 -11.47
N LEU A 510 -19.42 9.99 -12.70
CA LEU A 510 -19.10 8.58 -12.96
C LEU A 510 -17.68 8.24 -12.48
N ALA A 511 -16.70 9.09 -12.79
CA ALA A 511 -15.31 8.90 -12.39
C ALA A 511 -15.17 8.76 -10.87
N MET A 512 -15.78 9.68 -10.11
CA MET A 512 -15.71 9.67 -8.64
C MET A 512 -16.47 8.49 -8.02
N GLU A 513 -17.67 8.18 -8.53
CA GLU A 513 -18.45 7.04 -8.02
C GLU A 513 -17.69 5.71 -8.22
N VAL A 514 -17.06 5.55 -9.38
CA VAL A 514 -16.24 4.37 -9.70
C VAL A 514 -14.98 4.34 -8.84
N ALA A 515 -14.23 5.44 -8.74
CA ALA A 515 -12.98 5.50 -7.97
C ALA A 515 -13.18 5.13 -6.48
N ILE A 516 -14.27 5.61 -5.88
CA ILE A 516 -14.64 5.26 -4.50
C ILE A 516 -15.06 3.77 -4.40
N SER A 517 -15.73 3.24 -5.42
CA SER A 517 -16.26 1.87 -5.40
C SER A 517 -15.21 0.77 -5.70
N LEU A 518 -14.10 1.13 -6.36
CA LEU A 518 -13.02 0.20 -6.67
C LEU A 518 -12.24 -0.19 -5.42
N LYS A 519 -11.88 -1.47 -5.32
CA LYS A 519 -11.14 -2.04 -4.18
C LYS A 519 -9.64 -2.01 -4.44
N ALA A 520 -9.04 -0.83 -4.28
CA ALA A 520 -7.61 -0.56 -4.38
C ALA A 520 -7.17 0.53 -3.38
N GLY A 521 -5.91 0.53 -2.96
CA GLY A 521 -5.35 1.63 -2.15
C GLY A 521 -4.99 2.88 -2.96
N THR A 522 -4.89 2.78 -4.28
CA THR A 522 -4.76 3.94 -5.18
C THR A 522 -5.71 3.82 -6.37
N CYS A 523 -6.36 4.93 -6.73
CA CYS A 523 -7.17 5.04 -7.94
C CYS A 523 -6.78 6.27 -8.74
N TRP A 524 -6.50 6.09 -10.02
CA TRP A 524 -6.21 7.19 -10.94
C TRP A 524 -7.40 7.48 -11.86
N ILE A 525 -7.79 8.75 -11.96
CA ILE A 525 -8.82 9.21 -12.90
C ILE A 525 -8.13 9.82 -14.11
N ASN A 526 -8.38 9.27 -15.30
CA ASN A 526 -7.79 9.70 -16.58
C ASN A 526 -6.25 9.77 -16.58
N CYS A 527 -5.61 8.97 -15.73
CA CYS A 527 -4.17 8.73 -15.74
C CYS A 527 -3.85 7.35 -15.15
N HIS A 528 -2.58 6.98 -15.10
CA HIS A 528 -2.10 5.76 -14.45
C HIS A 528 -0.65 5.92 -13.99
N ASN A 529 -0.20 5.13 -13.01
CA ASN A 529 1.19 5.11 -12.52
C ASN A 529 1.73 6.50 -12.13
N LYS A 530 0.88 7.34 -11.54
CA LYS A 530 1.30 8.62 -10.97
C LYS A 530 1.66 8.44 -9.51
N PHE A 531 2.84 8.92 -9.13
CA PHE A 531 3.40 8.82 -7.78
C PHE A 531 3.93 10.17 -7.31
N ASP A 532 3.77 10.47 -6.03
CA ASP A 532 4.43 11.58 -5.34
C ASP A 532 4.66 11.17 -3.89
N SER A 533 5.76 11.63 -3.31
CA SER A 533 6.10 11.35 -1.91
C SER A 533 5.05 11.82 -0.90
N ALA A 534 4.19 12.78 -1.25
CA ALA A 534 3.14 13.30 -0.39
C ALA A 534 1.86 12.44 -0.35
N ALA A 535 1.71 11.47 -1.27
CA ALA A 535 0.53 10.62 -1.33
C ALA A 535 0.94 9.16 -1.07
N GLY A 536 0.38 8.56 -0.01
CA GLY A 536 0.69 7.18 0.35
C GLY A 536 0.25 6.18 -0.71
N PHE A 537 1.12 5.23 -1.00
CA PHE A 537 0.85 4.10 -1.88
C PHE A 537 0.88 2.81 -1.05
N GLY A 538 -0.09 1.92 -1.27
CA GLY A 538 -0.05 0.58 -0.73
C GLY A 538 -1.36 -0.17 -0.86
N GLY A 539 -1.31 -1.49 -0.65
CA GLY A 539 -2.44 -2.38 -0.90
C GLY A 539 -3.32 -2.67 0.31
N TYR A 540 -4.42 -3.37 0.03
CA TYR A 540 -5.17 -4.20 0.98
C TYR A 540 -5.57 -5.53 0.32
N ARG A 541 -6.19 -6.44 1.08
CA ARG A 541 -6.35 -7.87 0.73
C ARG A 541 -4.97 -8.54 0.56
N GLU A 542 -4.81 -9.41 -0.45
CA GLU A 542 -3.55 -10.12 -0.69
C GLU A 542 -2.46 -9.26 -1.35
N SER A 543 -2.75 -7.99 -1.64
CA SER A 543 -1.73 -6.98 -1.98
C SER A 543 -0.97 -6.47 -0.76
N GLY A 544 -1.31 -6.94 0.45
CA GLY A 544 -0.58 -6.65 1.68
C GLY A 544 -1.21 -5.52 2.52
N PHE A 545 -0.39 -4.87 3.34
CA PHE A 545 -0.83 -3.83 4.28
C PHE A 545 0.33 -2.91 4.68
N GLY A 546 -0.03 -1.71 5.10
CA GLY A 546 0.89 -0.58 5.29
C GLY A 546 0.78 0.41 4.14
N ARG A 547 1.46 1.55 4.25
CA ARG A 547 1.57 2.54 3.18
C ARG A 547 3.01 3.05 3.10
N ASP A 548 3.47 3.30 1.89
CA ASP A 548 4.72 4.02 1.59
C ASP A 548 4.40 5.44 1.10
N GLY A 549 5.05 6.45 1.68
CA GLY A 549 4.80 7.86 1.34
C GLY A 549 3.61 8.47 2.09
N GLY A 550 3.46 9.80 1.96
CA GLY A 550 2.49 10.60 2.72
C GLY A 550 2.73 10.61 4.22
N LYS A 551 1.86 11.32 4.96
CA LYS A 551 1.85 11.25 6.45
C LYS A 551 1.49 9.84 6.92
N GLU A 552 0.59 9.18 6.18
CA GLU A 552 0.14 7.81 6.44
C GLU A 552 1.29 6.79 6.49
N GLY A 553 2.28 6.89 5.59
CA GLY A 553 3.42 5.99 5.58
C GLY A 553 4.39 6.21 6.74
N LEU A 554 4.36 7.38 7.39
CA LEU A 554 5.20 7.62 8.57
C LEU A 554 4.78 6.77 9.75
N TYR A 555 3.48 6.53 9.92
CA TYR A 555 2.96 5.70 11.01
C TYR A 555 3.56 4.30 10.98
N GLU A 556 3.99 3.80 9.81
CA GLU A 556 4.69 2.52 9.71
C GLU A 556 6.04 2.48 10.44
N TYR A 557 6.66 3.64 10.67
CA TYR A 557 8.02 3.80 11.21
C TYR A 557 8.04 4.41 12.62
N ILE A 558 6.87 4.58 13.23
CA ILE A 558 6.68 5.05 14.60
C ILE A 558 5.71 4.15 15.37
N ARG A 559 5.71 4.33 16.69
CA ARG A 559 4.78 3.73 17.66
C ARG A 559 4.37 4.79 18.70
N PRO A 560 3.25 4.61 19.41
CA PRO A 560 2.87 5.53 20.47
C PRO A 560 4.00 5.72 21.48
N ALA A 561 4.20 6.95 21.96
CA ALA A 561 5.32 7.30 22.83
C ALA A 561 5.31 6.49 24.14
N TRP A 562 4.13 6.16 24.66
CA TRP A 562 3.95 5.32 25.86
C TRP A 562 4.36 3.85 25.63
N GLN A 563 4.34 3.37 24.38
CA GLN A 563 4.58 1.97 24.07
C GLN A 563 6.08 1.69 23.89
N ASN A 564 6.64 0.82 24.72
CA ASN A 564 8.01 0.33 24.55
C ASN A 564 8.08 -0.83 23.55
N ARG A 565 9.30 -1.19 23.13
CA ARG A 565 9.52 -2.38 22.29
C ARG A 565 9.12 -3.62 23.07
N ILE A 566 8.19 -4.40 22.53
CA ILE A 566 7.79 -5.68 23.10
C ILE A 566 8.63 -6.78 22.43
N GLN A 567 9.26 -7.63 23.24
CA GLN A 567 9.95 -8.83 22.80
C GLN A 567 9.40 -10.00 23.63
N PRO A 568 8.28 -10.60 23.23
CA PRO A 568 7.64 -11.64 24.04
C PRO A 568 8.51 -12.91 23.99
N VAL A 569 8.68 -13.54 25.16
CA VAL A 569 9.29 -14.86 25.27
C VAL A 569 8.16 -15.88 25.18
N ILE A 570 8.13 -16.65 24.11
CA ILE A 570 7.10 -17.65 23.85
C ILE A 570 7.79 -19.00 23.71
N ASP A 571 7.36 -19.98 24.50
CA ASP A 571 7.78 -21.37 24.36
C ASP A 571 7.37 -21.92 22.98
N GLU A 572 7.78 -23.15 22.65
CA GLU A 572 7.45 -23.78 21.37
C GLU A 572 5.93 -23.76 21.12
N ALA A 573 5.52 -23.10 20.03
CA ALA A 573 4.11 -22.81 19.76
C ALA A 573 3.37 -24.09 19.36
N LYS A 574 2.28 -24.42 20.08
CA LYS A 574 1.52 -25.65 19.83
C LYS A 574 0.36 -25.39 18.87
N TYR A 575 0.67 -25.03 17.62
CA TYR A 575 -0.34 -24.63 16.61
C TYR A 575 -1.44 -25.68 16.40
N ALA A 576 -1.09 -26.98 16.42
CA ALA A 576 -2.06 -28.06 16.22
C ALA A 576 -3.12 -28.16 17.33
N SER A 577 -2.74 -27.84 18.58
CA SER A 577 -3.63 -27.83 19.73
C SER A 577 -4.16 -26.44 20.09
N PHE A 578 -3.68 -25.37 19.43
CA PHE A 578 -4.19 -24.03 19.71
C PHE A 578 -5.69 -23.98 19.42
N GLY A 579 -6.43 -23.39 20.36
CA GLY A 579 -7.88 -23.31 20.31
C GLY A 579 -8.59 -24.67 20.39
N THR A 580 -7.95 -25.75 20.84
CA THR A 580 -8.72 -26.96 21.20
C THR A 580 -9.46 -26.71 22.51
N SER A 581 -10.77 -26.59 22.45
CA SER A 581 -11.63 -26.53 23.63
C SER A 581 -12.28 -27.88 23.88
N ILE A 582 -12.46 -28.22 25.15
CA ILE A 582 -13.30 -29.33 25.58
C ILE A 582 -14.64 -28.72 26.00
N ALA A 583 -15.74 -29.31 25.56
CA ALA A 583 -17.06 -28.88 25.99
C ALA A 583 -17.14 -28.79 27.53
N PRO A 584 -17.78 -27.74 28.07
CA PRO A 584 -18.01 -27.62 29.51
C PRO A 584 -18.62 -28.91 30.07
N ARG A 585 -17.98 -29.46 31.10
CA ARG A 585 -18.49 -30.63 31.83
C ARG A 585 -19.34 -30.15 33.01
N PRO A 586 -20.31 -30.96 33.47
CA PRO A 586 -21.03 -30.65 34.71
C PRO A 586 -20.04 -30.35 35.84
N LEU A 587 -20.25 -29.24 36.54
CA LEU A 587 -19.43 -28.87 37.70
C LEU A 587 -19.60 -29.92 38.79
N ASN A 588 -18.49 -30.36 39.40
CA ASN A 588 -18.56 -31.21 40.58
C ASN A 588 -18.89 -30.33 41.80
N PRO A 589 -20.02 -30.55 42.51
CA PRO A 589 -20.41 -29.73 43.64
C PRO A 589 -19.34 -29.62 44.75
N SER A 590 -18.48 -30.64 44.90
CA SER A 590 -17.40 -30.65 45.89
C SER A 590 -16.21 -29.75 45.55
N GLN A 591 -16.15 -29.21 44.32
CA GLN A 591 -15.08 -28.31 43.86
C GLN A 591 -15.47 -26.82 43.97
N LEU A 592 -16.72 -26.51 44.33
CA LEU A 592 -17.19 -25.16 44.58
C LEU A 592 -16.94 -24.80 46.05
N THR A 593 -16.11 -23.79 46.31
CA THR A 593 -15.75 -23.35 47.69
C THR A 593 -16.94 -22.78 48.46
N HIS A 594 -17.97 -22.31 47.76
CA HIS A 594 -19.28 -21.94 48.29
C HIS A 594 -20.33 -22.49 47.33
N GLY A 595 -20.63 -23.79 47.47
CA GLY A 595 -21.53 -24.51 46.58
C GLY A 595 -22.87 -23.81 46.35
N TYR A 596 -23.58 -24.23 45.29
CA TYR A 596 -25.04 -24.20 45.31
C TYR A 596 -25.49 -24.60 46.73
N PRO A 597 -26.42 -23.88 47.37
CA PRO A 597 -26.88 -24.25 48.70
C PRO A 597 -27.53 -25.63 48.60
N ILE A 598 -26.75 -26.69 48.77
CA ILE A 598 -27.23 -28.01 49.13
C ILE A 598 -27.33 -27.92 50.65
N THR A 599 -28.27 -27.10 51.12
CA THR A 599 -28.69 -27.17 52.51
C THR A 599 -29.29 -28.57 52.69
N SER A 600 -28.73 -29.35 53.62
CA SER A 600 -29.29 -30.63 54.06
C SER A 600 -30.67 -30.46 54.74
N THR A 601 -31.10 -29.22 54.90
CA THR A 601 -32.44 -28.81 55.34
C THR A 601 -33.14 -28.09 54.19
N ILE A 602 -34.26 -28.66 53.73
CA ILE A 602 -35.17 -28.00 52.79
C ILE A 602 -35.79 -26.82 53.54
N ASN A 603 -35.31 -25.61 53.29
CA ASN A 603 -35.93 -24.40 53.79
C ASN A 603 -37.17 -24.11 52.94
N THR A 604 -38.36 -24.34 53.48
CA THR A 604 -39.65 -24.19 52.78
C THR A 604 -39.98 -22.73 52.41
N GLN A 605 -39.16 -21.76 52.84
CA GLN A 605 -39.30 -20.34 52.51
C GLN A 605 -38.33 -19.86 51.41
N GLU A 606 -37.30 -20.63 51.04
CA GLU A 606 -36.35 -20.25 49.98
C GLU A 606 -36.81 -20.80 48.63
N VAL A 607 -37.20 -19.91 47.73
CA VAL A 607 -37.53 -20.27 46.35
C VAL A 607 -36.23 -20.50 45.58
N PRO A 608 -36.01 -21.70 44.98
CA PRO A 608 -34.80 -21.97 44.23
C PRO A 608 -34.69 -21.05 43.01
N SER A 609 -33.50 -20.49 42.79
CA SER A 609 -33.22 -19.65 41.61
C SER A 609 -33.34 -20.47 40.32
N ILE A 610 -33.94 -19.87 39.29
CA ILE A 610 -33.99 -20.43 37.93
C ILE A 610 -32.64 -20.20 37.23
N ASP A 611 -32.33 -21.07 36.26
CA ASP A 611 -31.17 -20.94 35.39
C ASP A 611 -31.16 -19.60 34.63
N ARG A 612 -30.03 -18.90 34.70
CA ARG A 612 -29.79 -17.59 34.08
C ARG A 612 -28.79 -17.75 32.93
N THR A 613 -29.24 -18.41 31.86
CA THR A 613 -28.42 -18.68 30.67
C THR A 613 -28.57 -17.56 29.63
N TYR A 614 -27.50 -16.80 29.41
CA TYR A 614 -27.37 -15.81 28.36
C TYR A 614 -27.09 -16.46 27.01
N LYS A 615 -27.59 -15.80 25.96
CA LYS A 615 -27.42 -16.16 24.56
C LYS A 615 -26.25 -15.40 23.94
N MET A 616 -25.98 -15.65 22.66
CA MET A 616 -25.12 -14.79 21.83
C MET A 616 -25.95 -13.68 21.19
N TYR A 617 -25.30 -12.65 20.66
CA TYR A 617 -25.96 -11.58 19.91
C TYR A 617 -25.47 -11.59 18.47
N ILE A 618 -26.29 -12.09 17.54
CA ILE A 618 -25.88 -12.31 16.14
C ILE A 618 -26.95 -11.77 15.21
N GLY A 619 -26.58 -10.84 14.33
CA GLY A 619 -27.50 -10.28 13.35
C GLY A 619 -28.62 -9.43 13.97
N GLY A 620 -28.36 -8.76 15.10
CA GLY A 620 -29.36 -7.90 15.78
C GLY A 620 -30.39 -8.67 16.61
N ALA A 621 -30.09 -9.91 16.99
CA ALA A 621 -30.98 -10.73 17.81
C ALA A 621 -30.19 -11.67 18.71
N GLN A 622 -30.79 -12.01 19.85
CA GLN A 622 -30.24 -13.03 20.73
C GLN A 622 -30.41 -14.43 20.15
N LYS A 623 -29.32 -15.17 19.95
CA LYS A 623 -29.31 -16.53 19.39
C LYS A 623 -28.70 -17.54 20.35
N ARG A 624 -29.27 -18.74 20.42
CA ARG A 624 -28.66 -19.85 21.16
C ARG A 624 -27.35 -20.24 20.47
N PRO A 625 -26.34 -20.70 21.25
CA PRO A 625 -25.18 -21.34 20.64
C PRO A 625 -25.62 -22.52 19.78
N ASP A 626 -24.94 -22.74 18.66
CA ASP A 626 -25.21 -23.87 17.76
C ASP A 626 -25.08 -25.22 18.48
N ALA A 627 -24.01 -25.37 19.26
CA ALA A 627 -23.90 -26.46 20.21
C ALA A 627 -24.66 -26.09 21.50
N PRO A 628 -25.45 -26.99 22.10
CA PRO A 628 -26.29 -26.68 23.27
C PRO A 628 -25.49 -26.57 24.58
N TYR A 629 -24.21 -26.18 24.51
CA TYR A 629 -23.34 -26.03 25.66
C TYR A 629 -23.37 -24.60 26.19
N SER A 630 -23.30 -24.51 27.51
CA SER A 630 -23.11 -23.25 28.22
C SER A 630 -21.96 -23.38 29.21
N ARG A 631 -21.33 -22.24 29.50
CA ARG A 631 -20.23 -22.09 30.44
C ARG A 631 -20.72 -21.35 31.68
N PRO A 632 -20.37 -21.83 32.90
CA PRO A 632 -20.67 -21.10 34.11
C PRO A 632 -19.80 -19.85 34.22
N VAL A 633 -20.42 -18.73 34.59
CA VAL A 633 -19.70 -17.52 35.00
C VAL A 633 -19.61 -17.50 36.51
N ILE A 634 -18.39 -17.44 37.01
CA ILE A 634 -18.06 -17.55 38.43
C ILE A 634 -17.72 -16.15 38.96
N SER A 635 -18.39 -15.74 40.04
CA SER A 635 -18.08 -14.49 40.75
C SER A 635 -16.73 -14.54 41.44
N ALA A 636 -16.22 -13.39 41.86
CA ALA A 636 -15.02 -13.31 42.71
C ALA A 636 -15.13 -14.11 44.02
N LYS A 637 -16.37 -14.37 44.49
CA LYS A 637 -16.65 -15.19 45.68
C LYS A 637 -16.71 -16.70 45.39
N GLY A 638 -16.45 -17.12 44.14
CA GLY A 638 -16.48 -18.52 43.73
C GLY A 638 -17.88 -19.07 43.46
N GLN A 639 -18.90 -18.22 43.36
CA GLN A 639 -20.29 -18.63 43.14
C GLN A 639 -20.67 -18.54 41.67
N VAL A 640 -21.46 -19.48 41.17
CA VAL A 640 -22.02 -19.39 39.82
C VAL A 640 -23.14 -18.34 39.80
N ILE A 641 -22.92 -17.25 39.07
CA ILE A 641 -23.87 -16.12 39.01
C ILE A 641 -24.74 -16.14 37.75
N ALA A 642 -24.26 -16.75 36.68
CA ALA A 642 -24.96 -16.94 35.40
C ALA A 642 -24.29 -18.03 34.56
N GLN A 643 -24.90 -18.35 33.42
CA GLN A 643 -24.34 -19.20 32.38
C GLN A 643 -24.31 -18.39 31.07
N VAL A 644 -23.31 -18.63 30.21
CA VAL A 644 -23.23 -18.02 28.87
C VAL A 644 -23.09 -19.11 27.81
N GLY A 645 -23.60 -18.87 26.59
CA GLY A 645 -23.42 -19.82 25.49
C GLY A 645 -21.94 -20.08 25.19
N GLU A 646 -21.57 -21.35 24.98
CA GLU A 646 -20.22 -21.74 24.59
C GLU A 646 -20.16 -21.88 23.06
N GLY A 647 -19.60 -20.85 22.41
CA GLY A 647 -19.57 -20.77 20.95
C GLY A 647 -18.58 -21.70 20.28
N ASN A 648 -18.89 -22.00 19.01
CA ASN A 648 -18.09 -22.86 18.18
C ASN A 648 -17.81 -22.21 16.79
N ARG A 649 -17.18 -22.98 15.90
CA ARG A 649 -16.89 -22.56 14.52
C ARG A 649 -18.12 -22.11 13.75
N LYS A 650 -19.29 -22.73 13.96
CA LYS A 650 -20.53 -22.36 13.28
C LYS A 650 -21.07 -21.03 13.77
N ASP A 651 -21.03 -20.76 15.07
CA ASP A 651 -21.41 -19.45 15.61
C ASP A 651 -20.54 -18.32 15.04
N ILE A 652 -19.23 -18.56 14.89
CA ILE A 652 -18.32 -17.62 14.22
C ILE A 652 -18.72 -17.41 12.75
N ARG A 653 -18.98 -18.49 12.00
CA ARG A 653 -19.42 -18.38 10.60
C ARG A 653 -20.70 -17.58 10.47
N ASP A 654 -21.72 -17.89 11.27
CA ASP A 654 -23.02 -17.23 11.23
C ASP A 654 -22.89 -15.73 11.60
N SER A 655 -21.96 -15.41 12.52
CA SER A 655 -21.62 -14.03 12.88
C SER A 655 -20.89 -13.28 11.78
N VAL A 656 -19.91 -13.92 11.12
CA VAL A 656 -19.20 -13.32 9.99
C VAL A 656 -20.13 -13.14 8.79
N GLU A 657 -21.05 -14.08 8.53
CA GLU A 657 -22.08 -13.92 7.50
C GLU A 657 -23.01 -12.73 7.79
N ALA A 658 -23.43 -12.56 9.04
CA ALA A 658 -24.24 -11.41 9.45
C ALA A 658 -23.47 -10.09 9.28
N ALA A 659 -22.21 -10.03 9.72
CA ALA A 659 -21.34 -8.87 9.55
C ALA A 659 -21.13 -8.52 8.06
N PHE A 660 -20.76 -9.51 7.26
CA PHE A 660 -20.51 -9.35 5.82
C PHE A 660 -21.75 -8.84 5.08
N ARG A 661 -22.95 -9.33 5.42
CA ARG A 661 -24.21 -8.84 4.83
C ARG A 661 -24.54 -7.41 5.26
N ALA A 662 -24.23 -7.03 6.49
CA ALA A 662 -24.48 -5.69 7.01
C ALA A 662 -23.48 -4.64 6.48
N PHE A 663 -22.25 -5.06 6.16
CA PHE A 663 -21.14 -4.15 5.81
C PHE A 663 -21.44 -3.19 4.65
N PRO A 664 -21.96 -3.60 3.49
CA PRO A 664 -22.24 -2.66 2.40
C PRO A 664 -23.23 -1.55 2.78
N GLY A 665 -24.18 -1.84 3.67
CA GLY A 665 -25.14 -0.86 4.18
C GLY A 665 -24.53 0.04 5.25
N TRP A 666 -23.83 -0.55 6.23
CA TRP A 666 -23.22 0.20 7.33
C TRP A 666 -22.04 1.07 6.90
N GLY A 667 -21.13 0.52 6.09
CA GLY A 667 -19.94 1.22 5.60
C GLY A 667 -20.27 2.43 4.71
N LYS A 668 -21.41 2.40 4.01
CA LYS A 668 -21.92 3.54 3.20
C LYS A 668 -22.82 4.49 3.97
N ARG A 669 -23.24 4.13 5.19
CA ARG A 669 -24.09 5.00 6.02
C ARG A 669 -23.32 6.27 6.37
N ALA A 670 -23.95 7.44 6.29
CA ALA A 670 -23.30 8.71 6.61
C ALA A 670 -22.67 8.69 8.01
N ALA A 671 -21.48 9.28 8.15
CA ALA A 671 -20.73 9.31 9.39
C ALA A 671 -21.53 9.94 10.55
N HIS A 672 -22.27 11.01 10.28
CA HIS A 672 -23.19 11.64 11.24
C HIS A 672 -24.21 10.64 11.82
N ASN A 673 -24.80 9.78 10.97
CA ASN A 673 -25.78 8.79 11.43
C ASN A 673 -25.12 7.71 12.31
N ARG A 674 -23.86 7.36 12.02
CA ARG A 674 -23.09 6.45 12.88
C ARG A 674 -22.76 7.12 14.22
N ALA A 675 -22.46 8.41 14.22
CA ALA A 675 -22.25 9.21 15.43
C ALA A 675 -23.49 9.20 16.33
N GLN A 676 -24.67 9.47 15.77
CA GLN A 676 -25.96 9.47 16.49
C GLN A 676 -26.21 8.14 17.20
N ILE A 677 -26.01 7.01 16.50
CA ILE A 677 -26.17 5.68 17.09
C ILE A 677 -25.22 5.48 18.27
N VAL A 678 -23.96 5.91 18.17
CA VAL A 678 -23.00 5.76 19.27
C VAL A 678 -23.29 6.72 20.43
N TYR A 679 -23.87 7.89 20.18
CA TYR A 679 -24.37 8.75 21.25
C TYR A 679 -25.57 8.13 21.97
N TYR A 680 -26.53 7.54 21.24
CA TYR A 680 -27.63 6.79 21.86
C TYR A 680 -27.13 5.61 22.70
N LEU A 681 -26.06 4.94 22.27
CA LEU A 681 -25.42 3.91 23.09
C LEU A 681 -24.89 4.46 24.41
N ALA A 682 -24.27 5.64 24.39
CA ALA A 682 -23.76 6.29 25.59
C ALA A 682 -24.90 6.67 26.54
N GLU A 683 -25.97 7.28 26.02
CA GLU A 683 -27.17 7.66 26.79
C GLU A 683 -27.86 6.44 27.40
N ASN A 684 -28.06 5.39 26.61
CA ASN A 684 -28.72 4.17 27.07
C ASN A 684 -27.86 3.35 28.05
N LEU A 685 -26.53 3.42 27.94
CA LEU A 685 -25.62 2.86 28.94
C LEU A 685 -25.67 3.65 30.24
N GLU A 686 -25.74 4.99 30.17
CA GLU A 686 -25.86 5.87 31.34
C GLU A 686 -27.14 5.60 32.15
N VAL A 687 -28.28 5.40 31.47
CA VAL A 687 -29.55 5.02 32.12
C VAL A 687 -29.41 3.74 32.94
N ARG A 688 -28.55 2.82 32.51
CA ARG A 688 -28.30 1.52 33.18
C ARG A 688 -26.99 1.49 33.98
N ARG A 689 -26.38 2.66 34.26
CA ARG A 689 -25.07 2.77 34.91
C ARG A 689 -24.92 1.92 36.17
N MET A 690 -25.89 2.01 37.09
CA MET A 690 -25.86 1.27 38.36
C MET A 690 -25.95 -0.25 38.16
N GLU A 691 -26.72 -0.69 37.17
CA GLU A 691 -26.86 -2.11 36.84
C GLU A 691 -25.54 -2.70 36.34
N PHE A 692 -24.88 -1.99 35.41
CA PHE A 692 -23.57 -2.40 34.88
C PHE A 692 -22.49 -2.38 35.96
N GLY A 693 -22.47 -1.35 36.82
CA GLY A 693 -21.51 -1.26 37.93
C GLY A 693 -21.66 -2.42 38.91
N GLN A 694 -22.90 -2.77 39.30
CA GLN A 694 -23.14 -3.92 40.16
C GLN A 694 -22.73 -5.23 39.48
N ARG A 695 -23.04 -5.40 38.18
CA ARG A 695 -22.65 -6.59 37.43
C ARG A 695 -21.15 -6.79 37.38
N ILE A 696 -20.40 -5.72 37.11
CA ILE A 696 -18.94 -5.75 37.07
C ILE A 696 -18.39 -6.10 38.45
N SER A 697 -18.84 -5.42 39.50
CA SER A 697 -18.44 -5.71 40.89
C SER A 697 -18.70 -7.18 41.29
N ASP A 698 -19.86 -7.72 40.91
CA ASP A 698 -20.21 -9.14 41.18
C ASP A 698 -19.26 -10.11 40.46
N MET A 699 -18.85 -9.79 39.23
CA MET A 699 -17.96 -10.62 38.42
C MET A 699 -16.50 -10.54 38.88
N THR A 700 -15.96 -9.33 39.00
CA THR A 700 -14.52 -9.08 39.19
C THR A 700 -14.12 -9.08 40.65
N GLY A 701 -15.04 -8.71 41.55
CA GLY A 701 -14.77 -8.50 42.97
C GLY A 701 -14.28 -7.10 43.30
N ASP A 702 -14.20 -6.21 42.30
CA ASP A 702 -13.87 -4.80 42.50
C ASP A 702 -14.96 -4.12 43.36
N SER A 703 -14.58 -3.04 44.04
CA SER A 703 -15.56 -2.23 44.75
C SER A 703 -16.60 -1.67 43.77
N LEU A 704 -17.81 -1.42 44.27
CA LEU A 704 -18.85 -0.80 43.43
C LEU A 704 -18.38 0.56 42.87
N GLU A 705 -17.57 1.31 43.61
CA GLU A 705 -17.00 2.58 43.16
C GLU A 705 -16.07 2.39 41.95
N GLU A 706 -15.11 1.46 42.02
CA GLU A 706 -14.20 1.15 40.90
C GLU A 706 -14.94 0.57 39.69
N ALA A 707 -15.97 -0.24 39.93
CA ALA A 707 -16.81 -0.79 38.88
C ALA A 707 -17.64 0.30 38.18
N LEU A 708 -18.16 1.27 38.94
CA LEU A 708 -18.87 2.43 38.39
C LEU A 708 -17.94 3.37 37.62
N GLU A 709 -16.70 3.54 38.06
CA GLU A 709 -15.68 4.29 37.32
C GLU A 709 -15.39 3.67 35.95
N GLU A 710 -15.36 2.33 35.86
CA GLU A 710 -15.23 1.64 34.58
C GLU A 710 -16.41 1.94 33.64
N VAL A 711 -17.63 1.97 34.18
CA VAL A 711 -18.84 2.31 33.40
C VAL A 711 -18.79 3.77 32.94
N ASP A 712 -18.43 4.70 33.81
CA ASP A 712 -18.30 6.13 33.46
C ASP A 712 -17.25 6.36 32.39
N CYS A 713 -16.11 5.68 32.51
CA CYS A 713 -15.07 5.72 31.50
C CYS A 713 -15.56 5.14 30.16
N SER A 714 -16.39 4.08 30.19
CA SER A 714 -17.00 3.49 29.00
C SER A 714 -17.98 4.44 28.31
N ILE A 715 -18.82 5.13 29.08
CA ILE A 715 -19.74 6.17 28.57
C ILE A 715 -18.93 7.31 27.92
N ARG A 716 -17.90 7.80 28.62
CA ARG A 716 -16.98 8.83 28.08
C ARG A 716 -16.31 8.37 26.79
N ARG A 717 -15.91 7.10 26.70
CA ARG A 717 -15.31 6.50 25.50
C ARG A 717 -16.28 6.48 24.32
N LEU A 718 -17.55 6.16 24.56
CA LEU A 718 -18.58 6.22 23.51
C LEU A 718 -18.78 7.66 23.03
N PHE A 719 -18.86 8.64 23.92
CA PHE A 719 -18.92 10.05 23.52
C PHE A 719 -17.69 10.49 22.71
N HIS A 720 -16.50 10.07 23.13
CA HIS A 720 -15.25 10.34 22.42
C HIS A 720 -15.29 9.81 20.98
N TRP A 721 -15.62 8.53 20.80
CA TRP A 721 -15.66 7.92 19.47
C TRP A 721 -16.85 8.40 18.62
N GLY A 722 -17.99 8.67 19.25
CA GLY A 722 -19.11 9.37 18.62
C GLY A 722 -18.68 10.73 18.04
N ALA A 723 -17.83 11.47 18.76
CA ALA A 723 -17.29 12.74 18.26
C ALA A 723 -16.39 12.54 17.04
N TYR A 724 -15.54 11.52 17.01
CA TYR A 724 -14.63 11.25 15.89
C TYR A 724 -15.30 10.69 14.64
N ALA A 725 -16.51 10.15 14.75
CA ALA A 725 -17.22 9.48 13.66
C ALA A 725 -17.20 10.26 12.34
N ASP A 726 -17.49 11.56 12.39
CA ASP A 726 -17.54 12.49 11.24
C ASP A 726 -16.42 13.54 11.23
N LYS A 727 -15.45 13.46 12.15
CA LYS A 727 -14.32 14.42 12.27
C LYS A 727 -12.97 13.84 11.83
N TYR A 728 -12.90 12.53 11.60
CA TYR A 728 -11.72 11.88 11.02
C TYR A 728 -11.88 11.67 9.50
N GLY A 729 -11.89 12.77 8.77
CA GLY A 729 -12.03 12.78 7.30
C GLY A 729 -10.72 12.52 6.55
N GLY A 730 -10.84 12.38 5.24
CA GLY A 730 -9.72 12.47 4.31
C GLY A 730 -9.27 13.92 4.06
N GLY A 731 -8.34 14.13 3.13
CA GLY A 731 -7.83 15.47 2.79
C GLY A 731 -7.14 15.52 1.44
N VAL A 732 -6.99 16.72 0.89
CA VAL A 732 -6.26 16.93 -0.38
C VAL A 732 -4.75 16.92 -0.09
N GLN A 733 -4.01 16.08 -0.80
CA GLN A 733 -2.56 15.98 -0.73
C GLN A 733 -1.92 16.96 -1.74
N GLU A 734 -0.90 17.67 -1.29
CA GLU A 734 -0.12 18.59 -2.12
C GLU A 734 0.97 17.81 -2.87
N THR A 735 0.65 17.42 -4.11
CA THR A 735 1.58 16.69 -4.99
C THR A 735 2.20 17.62 -6.04
N THR A 736 3.24 17.14 -6.70
CA THR A 736 3.87 17.88 -7.83
C THR A 736 3.02 17.92 -9.10
N LEU A 737 1.92 17.15 -9.17
CA LEU A 737 1.03 17.14 -10.32
C LEU A 737 -0.01 18.27 -10.21
N TYR A 738 -0.29 18.90 -11.35
CA TYR A 738 -1.40 19.83 -11.46
C TYR A 738 -2.74 19.07 -11.37
N GLY A 739 -3.61 19.50 -10.45
CA GLY A 739 -4.88 18.84 -10.16
C GLY A 739 -5.05 18.59 -8.67
N ALA A 740 -5.82 17.56 -8.32
CA ALA A 740 -6.10 17.18 -6.93
C ALA A 740 -5.78 15.71 -6.67
N THR A 741 -5.06 15.44 -5.57
CA THR A 741 -4.89 14.09 -5.04
C THR A 741 -5.66 14.00 -3.74
N VAL A 742 -6.79 13.31 -3.75
CA VAL A 742 -7.71 13.23 -2.61
C VAL A 742 -7.41 11.95 -1.84
N LYS A 743 -6.89 12.10 -0.62
CA LYS A 743 -6.81 11.02 0.35
C LYS A 743 -8.18 10.84 0.98
N ILE A 744 -8.67 9.60 1.04
CA ILE A 744 -9.88 9.23 1.78
C ILE A 744 -9.57 8.09 2.77
N HIS A 745 -10.34 8.07 3.85
CA HIS A 745 -10.33 6.96 4.81
C HIS A 745 -11.56 6.08 4.57
N GLU A 746 -11.31 4.83 4.20
CA GLU A 746 -12.35 3.82 4.01
C GLU A 746 -12.42 2.89 5.21
N PRO A 747 -13.59 2.29 5.52
CA PRO A 747 -13.63 1.19 6.47
C PRO A 747 -12.79 0.02 5.96
N VAL A 748 -12.14 -0.68 6.89
CA VAL A 748 -11.41 -1.93 6.64
C VAL A 748 -12.35 -3.03 6.12
N GLY A 749 -13.54 -3.16 6.73
CA GLY A 749 -14.50 -4.20 6.36
C GLY A 749 -15.10 -4.92 7.57
N VAL A 750 -14.98 -6.24 7.57
CA VAL A 750 -15.33 -7.08 8.71
C VAL A 750 -14.11 -7.22 9.62
N ILE A 751 -14.21 -6.76 10.87
CA ILE A 751 -13.15 -6.85 11.87
C ILE A 751 -13.51 -7.92 12.91
N GLY A 752 -12.63 -8.89 13.10
CA GLY A 752 -12.67 -9.82 14.22
C GLY A 752 -11.97 -9.22 15.44
N ILE A 753 -12.57 -9.31 16.62
CA ILE A 753 -12.01 -8.74 17.86
C ILE A 753 -12.08 -9.78 18.99
N ALA A 754 -10.96 -10.02 19.66
CA ALA A 754 -10.91 -10.75 20.93
C ALA A 754 -10.51 -9.79 22.05
N CYS A 755 -11.40 -9.60 23.02
CA CYS A 755 -11.27 -8.61 24.08
C CYS A 755 -10.36 -9.07 25.23
N PRO A 756 -9.71 -8.13 25.94
CA PRO A 756 -8.95 -8.44 27.15
C PRO A 756 -9.84 -9.02 28.27
N THR A 757 -9.20 -9.57 29.30
CA THR A 757 -9.90 -10.00 30.52
C THR A 757 -10.11 -8.84 31.47
N GLU A 758 -9.11 -7.97 31.62
CA GLU A 758 -9.16 -6.78 32.45
C GLU A 758 -10.17 -5.75 31.92
N ARG A 759 -10.80 -5.01 32.84
CA ARG A 759 -11.80 -3.97 32.54
C ARG A 759 -12.82 -4.43 31.49
N PRO A 760 -13.63 -5.47 31.81
CA PRO A 760 -14.39 -6.24 30.82
C PRO A 760 -15.40 -5.42 30.01
N LEU A 761 -15.96 -4.33 30.57
CA LEU A 761 -16.81 -3.42 29.82
C LEU A 761 -15.97 -2.39 29.05
N LEU A 762 -15.02 -1.74 29.71
CA LEU A 762 -14.28 -0.63 29.11
C LEU A 762 -13.33 -1.08 28.00
N GLY A 763 -12.65 -2.22 28.15
CA GLY A 763 -11.83 -2.82 27.10
C GLY A 763 -12.67 -3.21 25.89
N PHE A 764 -13.86 -3.78 26.13
CA PHE A 764 -14.83 -4.07 25.07
C PHE A 764 -15.26 -2.79 24.32
N VAL A 765 -15.68 -1.77 25.06
CA VAL A 765 -16.13 -0.46 24.52
C VAL A 765 -15.03 0.25 23.73
N SER A 766 -13.81 0.26 24.27
CA SER A 766 -12.67 0.92 23.64
C SER A 766 -12.26 0.27 22.31
N LEU A 767 -12.53 -1.04 22.14
CA LEU A 767 -12.25 -1.75 20.89
C LEU A 767 -13.41 -1.69 19.89
N PHE A 768 -14.66 -1.86 20.34
CA PHE A 768 -15.78 -1.92 19.40
C PHE A 768 -16.12 -0.55 18.81
N ALA A 769 -16.14 0.51 19.63
CA ALA A 769 -16.63 1.82 19.23
C ALA A 769 -15.83 2.45 18.07
N PRO A 770 -14.48 2.49 18.07
CA PRO A 770 -13.73 3.06 16.95
C PRO A 770 -13.88 2.26 15.66
N ALA A 771 -14.02 0.92 15.75
CA ALA A 771 -14.31 0.10 14.57
C ALA A 771 -15.67 0.47 13.97
N VAL A 772 -16.72 0.52 14.79
CA VAL A 772 -18.10 0.76 14.34
C VAL A 772 -18.30 2.17 13.78
N ILE A 773 -17.78 3.21 14.44
CA ILE A 773 -17.92 4.61 13.98
C ILE A 773 -17.21 4.87 12.64
N ARG A 774 -16.19 4.07 12.31
CA ARG A 774 -15.50 4.13 11.02
C ARG A 774 -16.18 3.33 9.91
N GLY A 775 -17.35 2.74 10.17
CA GLY A 775 -18.16 2.04 9.17
C GLY A 775 -17.82 0.56 9.03
N ASN A 776 -17.04 0.00 9.96
CA ASN A 776 -16.77 -1.44 9.99
C ASN A 776 -17.92 -2.19 10.66
N THR A 777 -18.08 -3.45 10.29
CA THR A 777 -18.92 -4.41 11.02
C THR A 777 -18.02 -5.36 11.77
N ILE A 778 -18.43 -5.82 12.96
CA ILE A 778 -17.55 -6.56 13.85
C ILE A 778 -18.13 -7.90 14.29
N VAL A 779 -17.23 -8.85 14.52
CA VAL A 779 -17.47 -10.06 15.30
C VAL A 779 -16.54 -10.00 16.51
N ILE A 780 -17.11 -9.86 17.70
CA ILE A 780 -16.37 -9.58 18.93
C ILE A 780 -16.58 -10.71 19.95
N ILE A 781 -15.46 -11.21 20.48
CA ILE A 781 -15.40 -12.21 21.54
C ILE A 781 -15.12 -11.44 22.84
N PRO A 782 -16.09 -11.33 23.77
CA PRO A 782 -15.89 -10.60 25.02
C PRO A 782 -14.93 -11.37 25.95
N SER A 783 -14.64 -10.79 27.11
CA SER A 783 -13.85 -11.46 28.16
C SER A 783 -14.40 -12.87 28.43
N GLU A 784 -13.54 -13.89 28.27
CA GLU A 784 -13.92 -15.29 28.55
C GLU A 784 -14.30 -15.49 30.02
N ARG A 785 -13.69 -14.71 30.92
CA ARG A 785 -13.88 -14.80 32.38
C ARG A 785 -15.04 -13.95 32.87
N TYR A 786 -15.22 -12.75 32.30
CA TYR A 786 -16.19 -11.76 32.76
C TYR A 786 -17.10 -11.26 31.62
N PRO A 787 -17.86 -12.14 30.94
CA PRO A 787 -18.61 -11.79 29.73
C PRO A 787 -19.91 -11.00 29.99
N LEU A 788 -20.44 -11.01 31.22
CA LEU A 788 -21.83 -10.60 31.46
C LEU A 788 -22.08 -9.12 31.21
N SER A 789 -21.09 -8.24 31.41
CA SER A 789 -21.22 -6.83 31.04
C SER A 789 -21.41 -6.66 29.53
N ALA A 790 -20.74 -7.45 28.70
CA ALA A 790 -20.96 -7.47 27.26
C ALA A 790 -22.31 -8.11 26.89
N ASN A 791 -22.79 -9.10 27.66
CA ASN A 791 -24.13 -9.65 27.47
C ASN A 791 -25.24 -8.64 27.80
N ASP A 792 -25.06 -7.85 28.86
CA ASP A 792 -26.02 -6.84 29.29
C ASP A 792 -26.12 -5.67 28.27
N LEU A 793 -25.08 -5.46 27.44
CA LEU A 793 -25.11 -4.53 26.30
C LEU A 793 -26.08 -4.93 25.18
N TYR A 794 -26.56 -6.18 25.11
CA TYR A 794 -27.49 -6.58 24.04
C TYR A 794 -28.74 -5.70 24.02
N GLN A 795 -29.31 -5.45 25.19
CA GLN A 795 -30.48 -4.58 25.32
C GLN A 795 -30.11 -3.11 25.04
N VAL A 796 -28.89 -2.68 25.38
CA VAL A 796 -28.41 -1.32 25.06
C VAL A 796 -28.30 -1.16 23.54
N PHE A 797 -27.82 -2.17 22.83
CA PHE A 797 -27.74 -2.18 21.36
C PHE A 797 -29.11 -2.14 20.70
N ASP A 798 -30.04 -2.97 21.18
CA ASP A 798 -31.42 -3.00 20.68
C ASP A 798 -32.13 -1.66 20.93
N THR A 799 -31.90 -1.04 22.09
CA THR A 799 -32.50 0.26 22.46
C THR A 799 -31.86 1.43 21.71
N SER A 800 -30.65 1.26 21.18
CA SER A 800 -29.89 2.29 20.46
C SER A 800 -29.96 2.16 18.94
N ASP A 801 -30.84 1.29 18.43
CA ASP A 801 -31.07 1.06 17.00
C ASP A 801 -29.79 0.68 16.22
N ILE A 802 -28.89 -0.11 16.83
CA ILE A 802 -27.77 -0.70 16.07
C ILE A 802 -28.35 -1.64 15.00
N PRO A 803 -28.05 -1.45 13.71
CA PRO A 803 -28.53 -2.35 12.68
C PRO A 803 -28.00 -3.77 12.88
N GLY A 804 -28.87 -4.75 12.65
CA GLY A 804 -28.50 -6.16 12.76
C GLY A 804 -27.28 -6.52 11.92
N GLY A 805 -26.30 -7.15 12.55
CA GLY A 805 -25.05 -7.57 11.93
C GLY A 805 -23.90 -6.56 12.04
N VAL A 806 -24.15 -5.31 12.47
CA VAL A 806 -23.06 -4.34 12.70
C VAL A 806 -22.18 -4.76 13.87
N VAL A 807 -22.80 -5.21 14.96
CA VAL A 807 -22.12 -5.80 16.12
C VAL A 807 -22.63 -7.22 16.33
N ASN A 808 -21.73 -8.19 16.39
CA ASN A 808 -22.04 -9.59 16.66
C ASN A 808 -21.16 -10.08 17.82
N ILE A 809 -21.77 -10.52 18.92
CA ILE A 809 -21.08 -10.97 20.14
C ILE A 809 -21.18 -12.50 20.25
N VAL A 810 -20.02 -13.15 20.30
CA VAL A 810 -19.90 -14.61 20.48
C VAL A 810 -19.14 -14.90 21.77
N THR A 811 -19.83 -15.44 22.77
CA THR A 811 -19.22 -15.87 24.05
C THR A 811 -18.66 -17.30 23.93
N GLY A 812 -17.62 -17.62 24.71
CA GLY A 812 -17.01 -18.94 24.77
C GLY A 812 -15.52 -18.87 25.07
N SER A 813 -14.81 -19.98 24.86
CA SER A 813 -13.34 -20.02 24.93
C SER A 813 -12.72 -19.05 23.91
N GLN A 814 -11.95 -18.08 24.41
CA GLN A 814 -11.39 -17.02 23.59
C GLN A 814 -10.48 -17.57 22.50
N GLU A 815 -9.56 -18.46 22.85
CA GLU A 815 -8.59 -19.03 21.89
C GLU A 815 -9.27 -19.93 20.85
N HIS A 816 -10.28 -20.72 21.26
CA HIS A 816 -11.07 -21.55 20.35
C HIS A 816 -11.79 -20.72 19.29
N LEU A 817 -12.47 -19.66 19.73
CA LEU A 817 -13.21 -18.76 18.84
C LEU A 817 -12.26 -17.93 17.96
N THR A 818 -11.16 -17.44 18.55
CA THR A 818 -10.11 -16.68 17.86
C THR A 818 -9.54 -17.47 16.69
N LYS A 819 -9.27 -18.77 16.88
CA LYS A 819 -8.76 -19.65 15.82
C LYS A 819 -9.62 -19.57 14.56
N TYR A 820 -10.91 -19.79 14.70
CA TYR A 820 -11.81 -19.80 13.54
C TYR A 820 -12.03 -18.41 12.97
N LEU A 821 -11.97 -17.37 13.81
CA LEU A 821 -12.15 -16.00 13.36
C LEU A 821 -10.96 -15.50 12.55
N VAL A 822 -9.72 -15.78 12.98
CA VAL A 822 -8.51 -15.40 12.24
C VAL A 822 -8.31 -16.22 10.97
N GLU A 823 -8.71 -17.49 10.96
CA GLU A 823 -8.64 -18.36 9.77
C GLU A 823 -9.72 -18.00 8.72
N HIS A 824 -10.73 -17.21 9.08
CA HIS A 824 -11.85 -16.88 8.20
C HIS A 824 -11.42 -15.96 7.05
N GLN A 825 -11.89 -16.29 5.84
CA GLN A 825 -11.52 -15.59 4.60
C GLN A 825 -12.25 -14.24 4.43
N ASN A 826 -13.50 -14.13 4.91
CA ASN A 826 -14.28 -12.88 4.91
C ASN A 826 -14.02 -11.97 6.13
N VAL A 827 -12.91 -12.18 6.86
CA VAL A 827 -12.47 -11.26 7.91
C VAL A 827 -11.27 -10.51 7.35
N GLU A 828 -11.33 -9.18 7.38
CA GLU A 828 -10.34 -8.28 6.75
C GLU A 828 -9.26 -7.85 7.76
N SER A 829 -9.60 -7.85 9.06
CA SER A 829 -8.62 -7.60 10.13
C SER A 829 -8.97 -8.37 11.41
N MET A 830 -7.94 -8.79 12.16
CA MET A 830 -8.08 -9.42 13.47
C MET A 830 -7.38 -8.58 14.54
N TRP A 831 -8.13 -8.19 15.57
CA TRP A 831 -7.63 -7.53 16.77
C TRP A 831 -7.66 -8.53 17.92
N TYR A 832 -6.51 -8.78 18.55
CA TYR A 832 -6.39 -9.80 19.59
C TYR A 832 -5.70 -9.24 20.84
N PHE A 833 -6.47 -9.15 21.92
CA PHE A 833 -6.02 -8.69 23.23
C PHE A 833 -6.13 -9.85 24.20
N GLY A 834 -5.07 -10.66 24.27
CA GLY A 834 -5.06 -11.90 25.04
C GLY A 834 -3.64 -12.38 25.29
N SER A 835 -3.42 -13.70 25.27
CA SER A 835 -2.12 -14.34 25.53
C SER A 835 -1.02 -14.00 24.49
N ALA A 836 0.25 -14.11 24.87
CA ALA A 836 1.37 -14.01 23.92
C ALA A 836 1.33 -15.15 22.88
N GLU A 837 0.97 -16.37 23.31
CA GLU A 837 0.78 -17.53 22.42
C GLU A 837 -0.34 -17.28 21.40
N GLY A 838 -1.49 -16.75 21.84
CA GLY A 838 -2.58 -16.40 20.93
C GLY A 838 -2.22 -15.26 19.97
N SER A 839 -1.43 -14.28 20.42
CA SER A 839 -0.90 -13.22 19.53
C SER A 839 -0.05 -13.80 18.41
N LYS A 840 0.85 -14.73 18.74
CA LYS A 840 1.65 -15.48 17.77
C LYS A 840 0.78 -16.29 16.82
N PHE A 841 -0.23 -17.00 17.33
CA PHE A 841 -1.14 -17.79 16.50
C PHE A 841 -1.92 -16.92 15.52
N VAL A 842 -2.44 -15.77 15.98
CA VAL A 842 -3.21 -14.82 15.15
C VAL A 842 -2.35 -14.29 14.01
N GLU A 843 -1.13 -13.84 14.31
CA GLU A 843 -0.20 -13.36 13.30
C GLU A 843 0.20 -14.47 12.32
N PHE A 844 0.50 -15.67 12.81
CA PHE A 844 0.88 -16.82 11.98
C PHE A 844 -0.25 -17.24 11.02
N SER A 845 -1.49 -17.29 11.51
CA SER A 845 -2.65 -17.76 10.75
C SER A 845 -3.25 -16.70 9.82
N SER A 846 -2.88 -15.42 10.02
CA SER A 846 -3.36 -14.30 9.20
C SER A 846 -2.98 -14.40 7.71
N VAL A 847 -1.96 -15.19 7.39
CA VAL A 847 -1.43 -15.36 6.02
C VAL A 847 -2.44 -15.92 5.02
N ASN A 848 -3.48 -16.60 5.51
CA ASN A 848 -4.52 -17.23 4.70
C ASN A 848 -5.20 -16.28 3.70
N ASN A 849 -5.27 -14.99 4.03
CA ASN A 849 -5.71 -13.90 3.13
C ASN A 849 -4.91 -12.61 3.34
N VAL A 850 -3.77 -12.69 4.04
CA VAL A 850 -2.90 -11.56 4.39
C VAL A 850 -3.64 -10.45 5.16
N LYS A 851 -4.65 -10.82 5.97
CA LYS A 851 -5.42 -9.85 6.77
C LYS A 851 -4.52 -9.07 7.75
N ARG A 852 -4.93 -7.84 8.05
CA ARG A 852 -4.25 -7.00 9.04
C ARG A 852 -4.43 -7.55 10.44
N THR A 853 -3.37 -7.54 11.24
CA THR A 853 -3.41 -7.97 12.64
C THR A 853 -3.03 -6.83 13.58
N TRP A 854 -3.74 -6.71 14.70
CA TRP A 854 -3.34 -5.86 15.83
C TRP A 854 -3.38 -6.70 17.10
N VAL A 855 -2.22 -6.96 17.70
CA VAL A 855 -2.09 -7.87 18.84
C VAL A 855 -1.30 -7.22 19.98
N ASN A 856 -1.57 -7.62 21.22
CA ASN A 856 -0.94 -7.06 22.41
C ASN A 856 0.22 -7.91 22.98
N TYR A 857 0.46 -9.11 22.45
CA TYR A 857 1.53 -10.01 22.88
C TYR A 857 1.48 -10.37 24.39
N GLY A 858 0.29 -10.44 24.99
CA GLY A 858 0.16 -10.71 26.43
C GLY A 858 0.42 -9.51 27.33
N VAL A 859 0.73 -8.34 26.78
CA VAL A 859 0.96 -7.12 27.55
C VAL A 859 -0.38 -6.40 27.74
N SER A 860 -0.80 -6.23 28.99
CA SER A 860 -2.03 -5.50 29.32
C SER A 860 -1.87 -4.01 29.02
N ARG A 861 -3.03 -3.37 28.83
CA ARG A 861 -3.11 -1.95 28.52
C ARG A 861 -3.84 -1.23 29.65
N ASP A 862 -3.45 0.01 29.95
CA ASP A 862 -4.23 0.84 30.86
C ASP A 862 -5.44 1.40 30.11
N TRP A 863 -6.56 0.67 30.18
CA TRP A 863 -7.79 1.08 29.51
C TRP A 863 -8.42 2.36 30.07
N ILE A 864 -8.02 2.85 31.24
CA ILE A 864 -8.54 4.12 31.79
C ILE A 864 -7.81 5.31 31.16
N SER A 865 -6.52 5.16 30.90
CA SER A 865 -5.69 6.17 30.24
C SER A 865 -6.28 6.60 28.89
N SER A 866 -6.25 7.90 28.61
CA SER A 866 -6.62 8.41 27.29
C SER A 866 -5.58 8.03 26.23
N GLU A 867 -4.29 8.14 26.55
CA GLU A 867 -3.19 7.76 25.66
C GLU A 867 -3.22 6.29 25.27
N GLN A 868 -3.63 5.41 26.19
CA GLN A 868 -3.71 3.97 25.95
C GLN A 868 -5.13 3.44 25.71
N GLY A 869 -6.17 4.24 25.81
CA GLY A 869 -7.54 3.73 25.70
C GLY A 869 -8.30 4.31 24.51
N GLU A 870 -7.88 5.49 24.05
CA GLU A 870 -8.47 6.23 22.91
C GLU A 870 -7.40 6.91 22.06
N GLY A 871 -6.21 6.31 21.99
CA GLY A 871 -5.13 6.79 21.14
C GLY A 871 -5.52 6.83 19.64
N GLU A 872 -4.80 7.64 18.87
CA GLU A 872 -5.03 7.79 17.42
C GLU A 872 -4.89 6.46 16.66
N GLU A 873 -4.09 5.51 17.16
CA GLU A 873 -3.90 4.19 16.56
C GLU A 873 -5.20 3.40 16.35
N PHE A 874 -6.23 3.61 17.17
CA PHE A 874 -7.52 2.94 16.96
C PHE A 874 -8.18 3.37 15.64
N LEU A 875 -7.99 4.64 15.24
CA LEU A 875 -8.47 5.16 13.95
C LEU A 875 -7.66 4.58 12.79
N ILE A 876 -6.34 4.46 12.97
CA ILE A 876 -5.44 3.84 11.98
C ILE A 876 -5.79 2.37 11.78
N HIS A 877 -6.04 1.62 12.85
CA HIS A 877 -6.40 0.20 12.79
C HIS A 877 -7.83 -0.04 12.25
N SER A 878 -8.71 0.95 12.31
CA SER A 878 -10.11 0.85 11.85
C SER A 878 -10.36 1.46 10.46
N THR A 879 -9.32 1.95 9.79
CA THR A 879 -9.44 2.51 8.43
C THR A 879 -8.39 1.99 7.48
N GLU A 880 -8.72 2.00 6.19
CA GLU A 880 -7.78 1.92 5.07
C GLU A 880 -7.61 3.31 4.46
N VAL A 881 -6.41 3.61 3.98
CA VAL A 881 -6.16 4.84 3.22
C VAL A 881 -6.25 4.54 1.73
N LYS A 882 -7.07 5.31 1.01
CA LYS A 882 -7.11 5.31 -0.46
C LYS A 882 -6.77 6.70 -0.98
N ASN A 883 -5.84 6.77 -1.94
CA ASN A 883 -5.52 8.00 -2.66
C ASN A 883 -6.17 8.00 -4.06
N ILE A 884 -7.00 9.01 -4.34
CA ILE A 884 -7.67 9.22 -5.63
C ILE A 884 -6.99 10.38 -6.34
N TRP A 885 -6.43 10.12 -7.50
CA TRP A 885 -5.69 11.11 -8.30
C TRP A 885 -6.57 11.65 -9.40
N ILE A 886 -6.67 12.98 -9.46
CA ILE A 886 -7.48 13.73 -10.41
C ILE A 886 -6.57 14.79 -11.04
N PRO A 887 -5.64 14.38 -11.92
CA PRO A 887 -4.82 15.35 -12.64
C PRO A 887 -5.71 16.22 -13.53
N MET A 888 -5.30 17.47 -13.71
CA MET A 888 -5.95 18.42 -14.61
C MET A 888 -4.99 18.77 -15.75
N GLY A 889 -5.53 19.21 -16.89
CA GLY A 889 -4.69 19.60 -18.02
C GLY A 889 -3.89 20.88 -17.74
N ASP A 890 -2.74 21.02 -18.42
CA ASP A 890 -1.77 22.08 -18.16
C ASP A 890 -2.16 23.47 -18.71
N ILE A 891 -3.38 23.63 -19.25
CA ILE A 891 -3.85 24.89 -19.88
C ILE A 891 -3.71 26.08 -18.91
N PHE A 892 -3.85 25.84 -17.61
CA PHE A 892 -3.73 26.84 -16.55
C PHE A 892 -2.59 26.55 -15.57
N ALA A 893 -1.70 25.59 -15.87
CA ALA A 893 -0.61 25.16 -14.99
C ALA A 893 0.66 26.02 -15.13
N ASN A 894 0.75 26.84 -16.17
CA ASN A 894 1.90 27.71 -16.46
C ASN A 894 1.62 29.19 -16.21
#